data_AF-A0AAE0HZG4-F1
#
_entry.id   AF-A0AAE0HZG4-F1
#
_cell.length_a   1.000
_cell.length_b   1.000
_cell.length_c   1.000
_cell.angle_alpha   90.00
_cell.angle_beta   90.00
_cell.angle_gamma   90.00
#
_symmetry.space_group_name_H-M   'P 1'
#
loop_
_entity.id
_entity.type
_entity.pdbx_description
1 polymer ?
#
loop_
_entity_poly.entity_id
_entity_poly.type
_entity_poly.pdbx_seq_one_letter_code
_entity_poly.pdbx_strand_id
1 'polypeptide(L)'
;MAHLASSLTSYRPWAIVVVLATISKLAFQYDDDFDMGNILPTFGFSGMIIGSVWFGYTVIVYPRYLSPLRHLPQPEGATFLNGHWAESIKEPAGLPFKRWSRTIPNNGLIRYIAQGLREVLAENSYDYVKPHLLRAMVGKILGYGLLLSEGDVHKLQRKNLMPAFSFRHIKELYPIFWSKAQELAHGVEAEMTSTSTSVVDIADWASRASLDIVGSAGMGHEFKSLSDPSIEDTMKMYGSMIKQSRGARLLTAMQLIFPAFITDYLPFQRNMGVLAASKAARATSRKLIDAKRAQMADHKKLSPNVITTALKSGHFTDEGLIDTMMTFLAAGHETSAAALTWTIYLLAQHKDVQDRLRQETREHVPDGLAHSAMDAKTLDGIAYLHAVCQESLRMYAPIPFTVRDADKDTTILGQFVPKGTMIILCPWAINYDHELWGGEHADVFDPERWMQPGQANSGGAKSNYANLTFLHGPRSCIGQKFAVAELMALTCALVGRFEFTLPKGGEVIEEITDGIVAKPRDGLKVLVNSGKFWLRLVVPPFLRSSLLPPALSRYHGDLLNGCKALVPGLRNAYGYTPSLGSGIAFSTLFAILGIGHLVRSIQKRRWTSYLFAISCLIELVGWVGRAWSSKCPYNKIAFLMQITTLVVAPIFIAAGIYVCLGYLIKEVGPKYSLIGPKVYLWIFCIADVVSLLIQAGGAALASAATNSGKDPQPGARMMVGGIIFQLVCVTVFTVLFGVFIWRTRRIELARGQNLVIYATCISVTAVFIRCIYRTIELLQGWDGYLMHTEGFFIGLDAVCMVVAIAIFNVFDPSNAIDAGYGSASGQQELQQVSRAEEDKRAAAY
;
A
#
# COMPACT_ATOMS: atom_id res chain seq x y z
N MET A 1 -15.83 -7.86 -8.51
CA MET A 1 -14.82 -8.16 -7.46
C MET A 1 -15.41 -8.21 -6.05
N ALA A 2 -15.95 -7.13 -5.46
CA ALA A 2 -16.56 -7.21 -4.11
C ALA A 2 -17.76 -8.19 -4.02
N HIS A 3 -18.62 -8.21 -5.05
CA HIS A 3 -19.70 -9.19 -5.16
C HIS A 3 -19.18 -10.62 -5.40
N LEU A 4 -18.06 -10.77 -6.12
CA LEU A 4 -17.34 -12.04 -6.31
C LEU A 4 -16.83 -12.54 -4.95
N ALA A 5 -16.18 -11.66 -4.17
CA ALA A 5 -15.68 -11.92 -2.82
C ALA A 5 -16.78 -12.38 -1.88
N SER A 6 -17.86 -11.59 -1.77
CA SER A 6 -19.06 -11.90 -0.98
C SER A 6 -19.66 -13.24 -1.44
N SER A 7 -19.73 -13.48 -2.75
CA SER A 7 -20.28 -14.73 -3.27
C SER A 7 -19.38 -15.96 -3.03
N LEU A 8 -18.06 -15.83 -3.13
CA LEU A 8 -17.09 -16.89 -2.81
C LEU A 8 -17.15 -17.25 -1.33
N THR A 9 -17.28 -16.25 -0.46
CA THR A 9 -17.36 -16.47 0.99
C THR A 9 -18.71 -17.05 1.43
N SER A 10 -19.80 -16.61 0.80
CA SER A 10 -21.17 -16.94 1.25
C SER A 10 -21.77 -18.17 0.56
N TYR A 11 -21.47 -18.39 -0.73
CA TYR A 11 -22.11 -19.45 -1.53
C TYR A 11 -21.21 -20.66 -1.78
N ARG A 12 -19.97 -20.67 -1.25
CA ARG A 12 -19.01 -21.79 -1.32
C ARG A 12 -19.09 -22.54 -2.66
N PRO A 13 -18.83 -21.90 -3.82
CA PRO A 13 -18.98 -22.55 -5.13
C PRO A 13 -18.11 -23.81 -5.30
N TRP A 14 -17.07 -23.95 -4.49
CA TRP A 14 -16.30 -25.20 -4.33
C TRP A 14 -17.16 -26.40 -3.94
N ALA A 15 -18.19 -26.23 -3.13
CA ALA A 15 -19.12 -27.29 -2.77
C ALA A 15 -19.89 -27.80 -4.01
N ILE A 16 -20.28 -26.91 -4.93
CA ILE A 16 -20.94 -27.28 -6.18
C ILE A 16 -19.95 -28.01 -7.11
N VAL A 17 -18.70 -27.55 -7.20
CA VAL A 17 -17.64 -28.25 -7.94
C VAL A 17 -17.39 -29.65 -7.37
N VAL A 18 -17.35 -29.79 -6.05
CA VAL A 18 -17.17 -31.08 -5.37
C VAL A 18 -18.37 -32.00 -5.58
N VAL A 19 -19.60 -31.49 -5.50
CA VAL A 19 -20.83 -32.27 -5.74
C VAL A 19 -20.91 -32.73 -7.19
N LEU A 20 -20.68 -31.85 -8.16
CA LEU A 20 -20.67 -32.21 -9.59
C LEU A 20 -19.53 -33.17 -9.94
N ALA A 21 -18.37 -33.03 -9.30
CA ALA A 21 -17.28 -34.00 -9.42
C ALA A 21 -17.63 -35.36 -8.82
N THR A 22 -18.38 -35.39 -7.71
CA THR A 22 -18.86 -36.62 -7.07
C THR A 22 -19.92 -37.30 -7.95
N ILE A 23 -20.82 -36.53 -8.55
CA ILE A 23 -21.79 -37.02 -9.54
C ILE A 23 -21.09 -37.55 -10.78
N SER A 24 -20.06 -36.85 -11.28
CA SER A 24 -19.24 -37.33 -12.41
C SER A 24 -18.54 -38.65 -12.05
N LYS A 25 -17.95 -38.77 -10.85
CA LYS A 25 -17.38 -40.02 -10.36
C LYS A 25 -18.41 -41.16 -10.32
N LEU A 26 -19.62 -40.89 -9.83
CA LEU A 26 -20.69 -41.90 -9.77
C LEU A 26 -21.18 -42.30 -11.17
N ALA A 27 -21.23 -41.35 -12.11
CA ALA A 27 -21.61 -41.59 -13.50
C ALA A 27 -20.56 -42.44 -14.26
N PHE A 28 -19.28 -42.27 -13.95
CA PHE A 28 -18.18 -43.02 -14.57
C PHE A 28 -17.78 -44.30 -13.79
N GLN A 29 -18.41 -44.60 -12.66
CA GLN A 29 -18.16 -45.83 -11.89
C GLN A 29 -18.74 -47.10 -12.55
N TYR A 30 -19.55 -46.93 -13.60
CA TYR A 30 -20.18 -48.02 -14.36
C TYR A 30 -19.56 -48.23 -15.75
N ASP A 31 -18.45 -47.56 -16.06
CA ASP A 31 -17.73 -47.72 -17.32
C ASP A 31 -16.48 -48.57 -17.08
N ASP A 32 -16.48 -49.80 -17.59
CA ASP A 32 -15.43 -50.81 -17.33
C ASP A 32 -14.07 -50.44 -17.97
N ASP A 33 -14.04 -49.48 -18.91
CA ASP A 33 -12.84 -49.00 -19.61
C ASP A 33 -12.23 -47.71 -19.02
N PHE A 34 -12.71 -47.25 -17.85
CA PHE A 34 -12.31 -45.96 -17.30
C PHE A 34 -10.97 -46.00 -16.53
N ASP A 35 -9.91 -45.42 -17.11
CA ASP A 35 -8.59 -45.28 -16.48
C ASP A 35 -8.58 -44.23 -15.35
N MET A 36 -8.24 -44.68 -14.13
CA MET A 36 -8.08 -43.86 -12.92
C MET A 36 -7.11 -42.69 -13.08
N GLY A 37 -6.14 -42.77 -14.02
CA GLY A 37 -5.22 -41.68 -14.36
C GLY A 37 -5.89 -40.42 -14.91
N ASN A 38 -7.08 -40.56 -15.51
CA ASN A 38 -7.81 -39.46 -16.15
C ASN A 38 -8.75 -38.69 -15.20
N ILE A 39 -8.89 -39.13 -13.95
CA ILE A 39 -9.76 -38.48 -12.95
C ILE A 39 -9.27 -37.07 -12.62
N LEU A 40 -7.98 -36.91 -12.33
CA LEU A 40 -7.42 -35.63 -11.90
C LEU A 40 -7.42 -34.57 -13.01
N PRO A 41 -7.06 -34.90 -14.27
CA PRO A 41 -7.21 -33.98 -15.40
C PRO A 41 -8.67 -33.59 -15.67
N THR A 42 -9.60 -34.56 -15.66
CA THR A 42 -11.02 -34.31 -15.89
C THR A 42 -11.64 -33.44 -14.79
N PHE A 43 -11.25 -33.67 -13.55
CA PHE A 43 -11.60 -32.84 -12.40
C PHE A 43 -11.07 -31.41 -12.54
N GLY A 44 -9.79 -31.26 -12.90
CA GLY A 44 -9.17 -29.96 -13.14
C GLY A 44 -9.86 -29.17 -14.26
N PHE A 45 -10.14 -29.82 -15.39
CA PHE A 45 -10.80 -29.21 -16.54
C PHE A 45 -12.25 -28.81 -16.24
N SER A 46 -13.03 -29.70 -15.61
CA SER A 46 -14.42 -29.39 -15.21
C SER A 46 -14.49 -28.25 -14.20
N GLY A 47 -13.58 -28.24 -13.22
CA GLY A 47 -13.43 -27.15 -12.27
C GLY A 47 -13.07 -25.82 -12.94
N MET A 48 -12.17 -25.83 -13.93
CA MET A 48 -11.82 -24.65 -14.72
C MET A 48 -13.01 -24.10 -15.52
N ILE A 49 -13.80 -24.96 -16.17
CA ILE A 49 -15.00 -24.55 -16.92
C ILE A 49 -16.03 -23.93 -15.98
N ILE A 50 -16.39 -24.62 -14.90
CA ILE A 50 -17.38 -24.14 -13.93
C ILE A 50 -16.90 -22.82 -13.31
N GLY A 51 -15.63 -22.74 -12.92
CA GLY A 51 -15.02 -21.53 -12.40
C GLY A 51 -15.06 -20.36 -13.40
N SER A 52 -14.81 -20.62 -14.68
CA SER A 52 -14.85 -19.61 -15.74
C SER A 52 -16.27 -19.12 -16.03
N VAL A 53 -17.24 -20.04 -16.09
CA VAL A 53 -18.67 -19.70 -16.26
C VAL A 53 -19.17 -18.91 -15.06
N TRP A 54 -18.82 -19.34 -13.85
CA TRP A 54 -19.20 -18.67 -12.61
C TRP A 54 -18.55 -17.28 -12.50
N PHE A 55 -17.28 -17.14 -12.86
CA PHE A 55 -16.59 -15.85 -12.94
C PHE A 55 -17.26 -14.94 -13.98
N GLY A 56 -17.55 -15.45 -15.18
CA GLY A 56 -18.27 -14.71 -16.22
C GLY A 56 -19.65 -14.24 -15.74
N TYR A 57 -20.40 -15.13 -15.07
CA TYR A 57 -21.70 -14.80 -14.51
C TYR A 57 -21.61 -13.69 -13.45
N THR A 58 -20.73 -13.85 -12.46
CA THR A 58 -20.64 -12.95 -11.30
C THR A 58 -19.96 -11.61 -11.59
N VAL A 59 -19.04 -11.56 -12.57
CA VAL A 59 -18.30 -10.33 -12.92
C VAL A 59 -18.94 -9.59 -14.08
N ILE A 60 -19.53 -10.31 -15.05
CA ILE A 60 -20.04 -9.71 -16.29
C ILE A 60 -21.57 -9.76 -16.31
N VAL A 61 -22.16 -10.95 -16.24
CA VAL A 61 -23.60 -11.13 -16.52
C VAL A 61 -24.47 -10.50 -15.44
N TYR A 62 -24.26 -10.89 -14.19
CA TYR A 62 -25.10 -10.46 -13.07
C TYR A 62 -25.02 -8.95 -12.84
N PRO A 63 -23.85 -8.31 -12.69
CA PRO A 63 -23.81 -6.87 -12.43
C PRO A 63 -24.39 -6.03 -13.57
N ARG A 64 -24.26 -6.45 -14.83
CA ARG A 64 -24.71 -5.62 -15.97
C ARG A 64 -26.16 -5.86 -16.38
N TYR A 65 -26.59 -7.12 -16.40
CA TYR A 65 -27.87 -7.47 -17.02
C TYR A 65 -28.92 -7.92 -16.01
N LEU A 66 -28.53 -8.61 -14.92
CA LEU A 66 -29.50 -9.25 -14.01
C LEU A 66 -29.68 -8.51 -12.68
N SER A 67 -28.68 -7.75 -12.23
CA SER A 67 -28.72 -7.09 -10.94
C SER A 67 -29.91 -6.13 -10.88
N PRO A 68 -30.72 -6.18 -9.81
CA PRO A 68 -31.82 -5.25 -9.62
C PRO A 68 -31.34 -3.84 -9.31
N LEU A 69 -30.03 -3.64 -9.08
CA LEU A 69 -29.42 -2.33 -8.79
C LEU A 69 -28.78 -1.68 -10.01
N ARG A 70 -28.92 -2.28 -11.20
CA ARG A 70 -28.24 -1.84 -12.44
C ARG A 70 -28.70 -0.48 -12.95
N HIS A 71 -29.91 -0.05 -12.58
CA HIS A 71 -30.49 1.23 -12.96
C HIS A 71 -30.06 2.39 -12.07
N LEU A 72 -29.41 2.11 -10.93
CA LEU A 72 -28.90 3.17 -10.06
C LEU A 72 -27.80 3.97 -10.77
N PRO A 73 -27.73 5.29 -10.56
CA PRO A 73 -26.65 6.12 -11.08
C PRO A 73 -25.28 5.56 -10.70
N GLN A 74 -24.33 5.62 -11.62
CA GLN A 74 -22.96 5.14 -11.43
C GLN A 74 -21.97 6.10 -12.10
N PRO A 75 -20.69 6.14 -11.67
CA PRO A 75 -19.68 7.01 -12.26
C PRO A 75 -19.36 6.60 -13.71
N GLU A 76 -18.83 7.53 -14.49
CA GLU A 76 -18.34 7.24 -15.85
C GLU A 76 -16.94 6.60 -15.83
N GLY A 77 -16.57 5.84 -16.87
CA GLY A 77 -15.24 5.22 -16.97
C GLY A 77 -15.10 3.83 -16.34
N ALA A 78 -16.22 3.16 -16.02
CA ALA A 78 -16.21 1.79 -15.52
C ALA A 78 -15.52 0.83 -16.50
N THR A 79 -14.47 0.14 -16.07
CA THR A 79 -13.84 -0.89 -16.92
C THR A 79 -14.74 -2.12 -17.07
N PHE A 80 -14.62 -2.82 -18.21
CA PHE A 80 -15.47 -3.98 -18.49
C PHE A 80 -15.35 -5.08 -17.42
N LEU A 81 -14.13 -5.40 -16.97
CA LEU A 81 -13.91 -6.47 -15.99
C LEU A 81 -13.95 -6.01 -14.53
N ASN A 82 -13.48 -4.80 -14.23
CA ASN A 82 -13.24 -4.36 -12.85
C ASN A 82 -14.12 -3.19 -12.39
N GLY A 83 -15.02 -2.67 -13.23
CA GLY A 83 -15.81 -1.48 -12.92
C GLY A 83 -14.90 -0.32 -12.49
N HIS A 84 -15.25 0.34 -11.38
CA HIS A 84 -14.46 1.41 -10.74
C HIS A 84 -13.49 0.92 -9.67
N TRP A 85 -13.30 -0.39 -9.52
CA TRP A 85 -12.40 -0.93 -8.48
C TRP A 85 -10.99 -0.33 -8.59
N ALA A 86 -10.46 -0.25 -9.81
CA ALA A 86 -9.12 0.30 -10.06
C ALA A 86 -8.98 1.78 -9.65
N GLU A 87 -10.04 2.57 -9.81
CA GLU A 87 -10.09 3.97 -9.36
C GLU A 87 -10.15 4.02 -7.83
N SER A 88 -11.02 3.20 -7.22
CA SER A 88 -11.21 3.15 -5.76
C SER A 88 -9.99 2.70 -4.96
N ILE A 89 -9.05 1.96 -5.57
CA ILE A 89 -7.81 1.50 -4.92
C ILE A 89 -6.60 2.40 -5.20
N LYS A 90 -6.70 3.30 -6.19
CA LYS A 90 -5.61 4.22 -6.56
C LYS A 90 -5.63 5.49 -5.71
N GLU A 91 -6.83 5.97 -5.38
CA GLU A 91 -7.01 7.15 -4.55
C GLU A 91 -7.17 6.77 -3.06
N PRO A 92 -6.82 7.68 -2.13
CA PRO A 92 -7.10 7.48 -0.72
C PRO A 92 -8.55 7.13 -0.41
N ALA A 93 -8.72 6.27 0.59
CA ALA A 93 -10.01 5.80 1.07
C ALA A 93 -10.99 6.97 1.31
N GLY A 94 -12.14 6.98 0.61
CA GLY A 94 -13.21 7.98 0.79
C GLY A 94 -13.29 9.06 -0.28
N LEU A 95 -12.16 9.49 -0.87
CA LEU A 95 -12.16 10.59 -1.84
C LEU A 95 -12.95 10.30 -3.13
N PRO A 96 -12.86 9.11 -3.75
CA PRO A 96 -13.70 8.77 -4.90
C PRO A 96 -15.18 8.88 -4.56
N PHE A 97 -15.59 8.38 -3.38
CA PHE A 97 -16.99 8.42 -2.96
C PHE A 97 -17.48 9.85 -2.71
N LYS A 98 -16.66 10.70 -2.08
CA LYS A 98 -16.94 12.14 -1.91
C LYS A 98 -17.10 12.86 -3.25
N ARG A 99 -16.26 12.52 -4.24
CA ARG A 99 -16.37 13.11 -5.59
C ARG A 99 -17.64 12.64 -6.29
N TRP A 100 -17.87 11.33 -6.31
CA TRP A 100 -19.02 10.73 -6.99
C TRP A 100 -20.36 11.19 -6.40
N SER A 101 -20.45 11.36 -5.08
CA SER A 101 -21.67 11.90 -4.45
C SER A 101 -22.00 13.32 -4.91
N ARG A 102 -21.00 14.09 -5.37
CA ARG A 102 -21.15 15.46 -5.86
C ARG A 102 -21.41 15.54 -7.36
N THR A 103 -20.71 14.73 -8.13
CA THR A 103 -20.72 14.85 -9.60
C THR A 103 -21.81 14.03 -10.27
N ILE A 104 -22.39 13.06 -9.57
CA ILE A 104 -23.41 12.17 -10.12
C ILE A 104 -24.78 12.59 -9.59
N PRO A 105 -25.70 13.07 -10.46
CA PRO A 105 -27.09 13.30 -10.08
C PRO A 105 -27.69 12.03 -9.50
N ASN A 106 -28.19 12.10 -8.27
CA ASN A 106 -28.70 10.95 -7.54
C ASN A 106 -29.86 11.36 -6.63
N ASN A 107 -30.73 10.40 -6.32
CA ASN A 107 -31.85 10.57 -5.40
C ASN A 107 -31.55 9.85 -4.07
N GLY A 108 -30.35 10.05 -3.52
CA GLY A 108 -29.93 9.43 -2.27
C GLY A 108 -29.39 8.00 -2.39
N LEU A 109 -29.27 7.46 -3.61
CA LEU A 109 -28.58 6.20 -3.88
C LEU A 109 -27.73 6.34 -5.14
N ILE A 110 -26.43 6.08 -4.98
CA ILE A 110 -25.52 5.77 -6.07
C ILE A 110 -25.20 4.29 -5.93
N ARG A 111 -24.93 3.60 -7.03
CA ARG A 111 -24.57 2.17 -7.04
C ARG A 111 -23.46 1.78 -6.03
N TYR A 112 -22.68 2.76 -5.55
CA TYR A 112 -21.59 2.62 -4.60
C TYR A 112 -21.77 3.39 -3.29
N ILE A 113 -22.86 4.11 -3.06
CA ILE A 113 -23.03 4.97 -1.85
C ILE A 113 -24.52 5.02 -1.48
N ALA A 114 -24.84 4.78 -0.21
CA ALA A 114 -26.19 4.94 0.30
C ALA A 114 -26.35 6.23 1.14
N GLN A 115 -27.35 7.06 0.80
CA GLN A 115 -27.81 8.20 1.60
C GLN A 115 -29.14 7.91 2.34
N GLY A 116 -29.71 6.70 2.19
CA GLY A 116 -30.79 6.16 3.03
C GLY A 116 -30.34 5.83 4.46
N LEU A 117 -29.66 6.78 5.11
CA LEU A 117 -28.89 6.60 6.34
C LEU A 117 -29.76 6.18 7.52
N ARG A 118 -30.97 6.71 7.62
CA ARG A 118 -31.92 6.36 8.70
C ARG A 118 -32.29 4.88 8.68
N GLU A 119 -32.63 4.34 7.51
CA GLU A 119 -32.98 2.92 7.36
C GLU A 119 -31.78 2.01 7.70
N VAL A 120 -30.60 2.35 7.18
CA VAL A 120 -29.39 1.53 7.34
C VAL A 120 -28.78 1.63 8.74
N LEU A 121 -28.75 2.82 9.35
CA LEU A 121 -28.05 3.06 10.62
C LEU A 121 -28.96 2.96 11.85
N ALA A 122 -30.26 3.17 11.70
CA ALA A 122 -31.20 3.15 12.83
C ALA A 122 -32.21 2.01 12.71
N GLU A 123 -33.14 2.08 11.77
CA GLU A 123 -34.34 1.23 11.72
C GLU A 123 -33.99 -0.25 11.53
N ASN A 124 -33.17 -0.55 10.53
CA ASN A 124 -32.80 -1.92 10.14
C ASN A 124 -31.31 -2.21 10.38
N SER A 125 -30.70 -1.52 11.36
CA SER A 125 -29.25 -1.53 11.60
C SER A 125 -28.61 -2.91 11.87
N TYR A 126 -29.40 -3.91 12.27
CA TYR A 126 -28.93 -5.28 12.47
C TYR A 126 -29.11 -6.18 11.24
N ASP A 127 -29.87 -5.75 10.24
CA ASP A 127 -29.95 -6.42 8.93
C ASP A 127 -28.76 -6.08 8.03
N TYR A 128 -27.99 -5.04 8.41
CA TYR A 128 -26.78 -4.61 7.73
C TYR A 128 -25.56 -4.94 8.60
N VAL A 129 -24.91 -6.07 8.34
CA VAL A 129 -23.78 -6.60 9.14
C VAL A 129 -22.44 -6.20 8.53
N LYS A 130 -21.35 -6.21 9.29
CA LYS A 130 -20.02 -5.98 8.69
C LYS A 130 -19.62 -7.14 7.76
N PRO A 131 -18.98 -6.86 6.60
CA PRO A 131 -18.59 -7.91 5.67
C PRO A 131 -17.70 -8.98 6.30
N HIS A 132 -17.95 -10.24 5.96
CA HIS A 132 -17.25 -11.38 6.57
C HIS A 132 -15.73 -11.29 6.40
N LEU A 133 -15.24 -10.91 5.20
CA LEU A 133 -13.80 -10.78 4.95
C LEU A 133 -13.17 -9.69 5.83
N LEU A 134 -13.84 -8.54 6.00
CA LEU A 134 -13.37 -7.48 6.90
C LEU A 134 -13.32 -7.98 8.34
N ARG A 135 -14.37 -8.66 8.81
CA ARG A 135 -14.42 -9.24 10.16
C ARG A 135 -13.32 -10.27 10.38
N ALA A 136 -13.05 -11.13 9.42
CA ALA A 136 -12.01 -12.15 9.52
C ALA A 136 -10.60 -11.53 9.54
N MET A 137 -10.32 -10.54 8.68
CA MET A 137 -9.02 -9.87 8.63
C MET A 137 -8.72 -9.08 9.92
N VAL A 138 -9.68 -8.25 10.37
CA VAL A 138 -9.50 -7.43 11.57
C VAL A 138 -9.60 -8.29 12.84
N GLY A 139 -10.43 -9.33 12.84
CA GLY A 139 -10.64 -10.23 13.98
C GLY A 139 -9.43 -11.07 14.34
N LYS A 140 -8.56 -11.42 13.38
CA LYS A 140 -7.26 -12.08 13.67
C LYS A 140 -6.34 -11.23 14.56
N ILE A 141 -6.59 -9.93 14.62
CA ILE A 141 -5.74 -8.95 15.28
C ILE A 141 -6.37 -8.43 16.57
N LEU A 142 -7.62 -7.95 16.46
CA LEU A 142 -8.36 -7.35 17.57
C LEU A 142 -9.18 -8.37 18.37
N GLY A 143 -9.43 -9.55 17.80
CA GLY A 143 -10.46 -10.46 18.30
C GLY A 143 -11.88 -9.97 18.02
N TYR A 144 -12.89 -10.68 18.53
CA TYR A 144 -14.31 -10.40 18.30
C TYR A 144 -14.92 -9.59 19.46
N GLY A 145 -14.33 -8.41 19.71
CA GLY A 145 -14.83 -7.44 20.68
C GLY A 145 -15.97 -6.58 20.12
N LEU A 146 -16.38 -5.55 20.88
CA LEU A 146 -17.53 -4.68 20.56
C LEU A 146 -17.56 -4.20 19.09
N LEU A 147 -16.41 -3.90 18.49
CA LEU A 147 -16.31 -3.42 17.11
C LEU A 147 -16.71 -4.48 16.08
N LEU A 148 -16.36 -5.75 16.27
CA LEU A 148 -16.59 -6.82 15.28
C LEU A 148 -17.74 -7.77 15.64
N SER A 149 -18.31 -7.62 16.83
CA SER A 149 -19.55 -8.26 17.24
C SER A 149 -20.73 -7.80 16.39
N GLU A 150 -21.65 -8.71 16.12
CA GLU A 150 -22.89 -8.49 15.36
C GLU A 150 -24.09 -9.05 16.15
N GLY A 151 -25.31 -8.66 15.76
CA GLY A 151 -26.55 -9.17 16.36
C GLY A 151 -26.65 -8.97 17.88
N ASP A 152 -27.13 -9.99 18.58
CA ASP A 152 -27.41 -9.91 20.02
C ASP A 152 -26.15 -9.84 20.88
N VAL A 153 -25.03 -10.41 20.43
CA VAL A 153 -23.73 -10.28 21.11
C VAL A 153 -23.32 -8.81 21.19
N HIS A 154 -23.44 -8.07 20.07
CA HIS A 154 -23.18 -6.64 20.08
C HIS A 154 -24.15 -5.88 21.01
N LYS A 155 -25.45 -6.18 20.96
CA LYS A 155 -26.44 -5.53 21.84
C LYS A 155 -26.08 -5.70 23.32
N LEU A 156 -25.74 -6.94 23.71
CA LEU A 156 -25.33 -7.29 25.07
C LEU A 156 -24.05 -6.57 25.49
N GLN A 157 -22.99 -6.67 24.68
CA GLN A 157 -21.72 -6.01 24.96
C GLN A 157 -21.89 -4.49 25.09
N ARG A 158 -22.60 -3.86 24.14
CA ARG A 158 -22.85 -2.41 24.17
C ARG A 158 -23.59 -2.01 25.45
N LYS A 159 -24.73 -2.66 25.74
CA LYS A 159 -25.54 -2.38 26.94
C LYS A 159 -24.70 -2.43 28.21
N ASN A 160 -23.87 -3.46 28.36
CA ASN A 160 -23.06 -3.67 29.56
C ASN A 160 -21.83 -2.76 29.64
N LEU A 161 -21.40 -2.15 28.54
CA LEU A 161 -20.29 -1.18 28.51
C LEU A 161 -20.75 0.27 28.62
N MET A 162 -22.02 0.58 28.30
CA MET A 162 -22.58 1.94 28.36
C MET A 162 -22.29 2.72 29.66
N PRO A 163 -22.30 2.10 30.88
CA PRO A 163 -22.01 2.85 32.10
C PRO A 163 -20.62 3.52 32.12
N ALA A 164 -19.61 2.89 31.52
CA ALA A 164 -18.26 3.43 31.36
C ALA A 164 -18.17 4.61 30.38
N PHE A 165 -19.24 4.87 29.62
CA PHE A 165 -19.33 5.99 28.68
C PHE A 165 -20.52 6.91 28.99
N SER A 166 -21.06 6.80 30.20
CA SER A 166 -22.13 7.68 30.67
C SER A 166 -21.62 9.11 30.81
N PHE A 167 -22.47 10.09 30.53
CA PHE A 167 -22.11 11.50 30.59
C PHE A 167 -21.50 11.92 31.94
N ARG A 168 -22.07 11.42 33.04
CA ARG A 168 -21.56 11.66 34.40
C ARG A 168 -20.12 11.17 34.54
N HIS A 169 -19.83 9.95 34.10
CA HIS A 169 -18.50 9.41 34.23
C HIS A 169 -17.48 10.13 33.33
N ILE A 170 -17.86 10.48 32.09
CA ILE A 170 -16.97 11.26 31.21
C ILE A 170 -16.56 12.59 31.85
N LYS A 171 -17.48 13.28 32.55
CA LYS A 171 -17.16 14.51 33.27
C LYS A 171 -16.12 14.33 34.38
N GLU A 172 -16.06 13.15 34.99
CA GLU A 172 -15.06 12.81 36.02
C GLU A 172 -13.66 12.57 35.41
N LEU A 173 -13.55 12.43 34.08
CA LEU A 173 -12.29 12.16 33.38
C LEU A 173 -11.55 13.41 32.89
N TYR A 174 -12.17 14.60 32.96
CA TYR A 174 -11.53 15.86 32.50
C TYR A 174 -10.19 16.14 33.17
N PRO A 175 -9.99 15.89 34.49
CA PRO A 175 -8.68 16.03 35.10
C PRO A 175 -7.61 15.12 34.47
N ILE A 176 -7.98 13.90 34.06
CA ILE A 176 -7.07 12.97 33.37
C ILE A 176 -6.74 13.48 31.97
N PHE A 177 -7.74 13.91 31.21
CA PHE A 177 -7.53 14.47 29.86
C PHE A 177 -6.62 15.69 29.92
N TRP A 178 -6.83 16.57 30.88
CA TRP A 178 -6.02 17.76 31.06
C TRP A 178 -4.59 17.46 31.50
N SER A 179 -4.41 16.53 32.46
CA SER A 179 -3.07 16.08 32.86
C SER A 179 -2.27 15.57 31.66
N LYS A 180 -2.90 14.79 30.77
CA LYS A 180 -2.25 14.32 29.54
C LYS A 180 -2.07 15.42 28.50
N ALA A 181 -2.97 16.40 28.43
CA ALA A 181 -2.80 17.59 27.61
C ALA A 181 -1.60 18.45 28.06
N GLN A 182 -1.36 18.55 29.37
CA GLN A 182 -0.19 19.23 29.94
C GLN A 182 1.10 18.48 29.61
N GLU A 183 1.14 17.16 29.81
CA GLU A 183 2.28 16.31 29.42
C GLU A 183 2.60 16.44 27.92
N LEU A 184 1.58 16.40 27.07
CA LEU A 184 1.69 16.63 25.63
C LEU A 184 2.31 17.99 25.32
N ALA A 185 1.77 19.07 25.88
CA ALA A 185 2.26 20.42 25.62
C ALA A 185 3.71 20.63 26.11
N HIS A 186 4.06 20.07 27.27
CA HIS A 186 5.44 20.09 27.77
C HIS A 186 6.38 19.26 26.91
N GLY A 187 5.95 18.10 26.42
CA GLY A 187 6.71 17.26 25.49
C GLY A 187 7.03 18.00 24.19
N VAL A 188 6.02 18.66 23.61
CA VAL A 188 6.20 19.52 22.43
C VAL A 188 7.17 20.68 22.74
N GLU A 189 7.02 21.37 23.88
CA GLU A 189 7.94 22.46 24.27
C GLU A 189 9.39 21.96 24.44
N ALA A 190 9.59 20.75 24.95
CA ALA A 190 10.91 20.16 25.15
C ALA A 190 11.60 19.74 23.83
N GLU A 191 10.83 19.40 22.79
CA GLU A 191 11.37 19.11 21.46
C GLU A 191 11.79 20.38 20.70
N MET A 192 11.21 21.53 21.04
CA MET A 192 11.59 22.80 20.44
C MET A 192 13.05 23.14 20.78
N THR A 193 13.84 23.47 19.77
CA THR A 193 15.21 24.00 19.97
C THR A 193 15.15 25.37 20.64
N SER A 194 16.28 25.91 21.14
CA SER A 194 16.33 27.23 21.79
C SER A 194 15.91 28.43 20.90
N THR A 195 15.53 28.18 19.65
CA THR A 195 14.90 29.16 18.76
C THR A 195 13.38 29.21 19.01
N SER A 196 12.78 30.40 18.90
CA SER A 196 11.35 30.61 19.20
C SER A 196 10.39 29.79 18.32
N THR A 197 10.86 29.26 17.18
CA THR A 197 10.08 28.49 16.21
C THR A 197 10.81 27.19 15.87
N SER A 198 10.10 26.06 15.89
CA SER A 198 10.64 24.74 15.50
C SER A 198 9.62 23.96 14.67
N VAL A 199 10.10 23.05 13.81
CA VAL A 199 9.24 22.11 13.07
C VAL A 199 9.00 20.90 13.96
N VAL A 200 7.74 20.59 14.26
CA VAL A 200 7.34 19.46 15.11
C VAL A 200 6.35 18.58 14.34
N ASP A 201 6.48 17.26 14.45
CA ASP A 201 5.47 16.33 13.96
C ASP A 201 4.36 16.13 14.99
N ILE A 202 3.28 16.89 14.84
CA ILE A 202 2.15 16.83 15.78
C ILE A 202 1.37 15.51 15.68
N ALA A 203 1.43 14.81 14.55
CA ALA A 203 0.73 13.53 14.42
C ALA A 203 1.31 12.45 15.34
N ASP A 204 2.63 12.46 15.53
CA ASP A 204 3.32 11.55 16.45
C ASP A 204 2.95 11.83 17.91
N TRP A 205 3.00 13.10 18.30
CA TRP A 205 2.60 13.56 19.64
C TRP A 205 1.12 13.30 19.95
N ALA A 206 0.23 13.51 18.98
CA ALA A 206 -1.18 13.19 19.09
C ALA A 206 -1.41 11.68 19.32
N SER A 207 -0.64 10.82 18.63
CA SER A 207 -0.66 9.36 18.80
C SER A 207 -0.37 8.98 20.26
N ARG A 208 0.79 9.42 20.77
CA ARG A 208 1.23 9.17 22.15
C ARG A 208 0.22 9.66 23.19
N ALA A 209 -0.29 10.89 23.02
CA ALA A 209 -1.28 11.45 23.94
C ALA A 209 -2.54 10.61 24.00
N SER A 210 -3.09 10.20 22.85
CA SER A 210 -4.30 9.38 22.81
C SER A 210 -4.08 7.96 23.33
N LEU A 211 -2.90 7.36 23.15
CA LEU A 211 -2.56 6.08 23.78
C LEU A 211 -2.55 6.18 25.31
N ASP A 212 -1.91 7.22 25.85
CA ASP A 212 -1.85 7.44 27.29
C ASP A 212 -3.25 7.75 27.88
N ILE A 213 -4.07 8.51 27.17
CA ILE A 213 -5.45 8.82 27.60
C ILE A 213 -6.32 7.57 27.61
N VAL A 214 -6.32 6.76 26.55
CA VAL A 214 -7.13 5.53 26.53
C VAL A 214 -6.63 4.51 27.57
N GLY A 215 -5.32 4.46 27.81
CA GLY A 215 -4.75 3.68 28.91
C GLY A 215 -5.25 4.14 30.27
N SER A 216 -5.04 5.41 30.60
CA SER A 216 -5.35 5.93 31.93
C SER A 216 -6.86 6.01 32.18
N ALA A 217 -7.61 6.67 31.29
CA ALA A 217 -9.04 6.88 31.49
C ALA A 217 -9.88 5.65 31.11
N GLY A 218 -9.50 4.91 30.07
CA GLY A 218 -10.24 3.73 29.62
C GLY A 218 -9.92 2.45 30.39
N MET A 219 -8.64 2.23 30.74
CA MET A 219 -8.17 0.98 31.34
C MET A 219 -7.69 1.14 32.80
N GLY A 220 -7.41 2.36 33.25
CA GLY A 220 -6.80 2.61 34.55
C GLY A 220 -5.33 2.16 34.58
N HIS A 221 -4.61 2.32 33.47
CA HIS A 221 -3.20 1.96 33.31
C HIS A 221 -2.43 3.06 32.59
N GLU A 222 -1.31 3.50 33.16
CA GLU A 222 -0.45 4.49 32.53
C GLU A 222 0.59 3.81 31.62
N PHE A 223 0.43 3.96 30.31
CA PHE A 223 1.44 3.50 29.34
C PHE A 223 2.70 4.38 29.34
N LYS A 224 2.56 5.68 29.61
CA LYS A 224 3.65 6.68 29.66
C LYS A 224 4.38 6.84 28.31
N SER A 225 3.65 6.66 27.21
CA SER A 225 4.16 6.82 25.86
C SER A 225 4.56 8.25 25.50
N LEU A 226 4.00 9.26 26.20
CA LEU A 226 4.46 10.65 26.10
C LEU A 226 5.88 10.86 26.62
N SER A 227 6.31 10.05 27.61
CA SER A 227 7.65 10.13 28.20
C SER A 227 8.65 9.16 27.57
N ASP A 228 8.19 7.95 27.20
CA ASP A 228 9.00 6.92 26.56
C ASP A 228 8.42 6.57 25.16
N PRO A 229 9.01 7.11 24.08
CA PRO A 229 8.55 6.87 22.71
C PRO A 229 8.57 5.39 22.29
N SER A 230 9.40 4.55 22.92
CA SER A 230 9.58 3.14 22.51
C SER A 230 8.31 2.29 22.75
N ILE A 231 7.51 2.69 23.74
CA ILE A 231 6.22 2.07 24.06
C ILE A 231 5.23 2.34 22.93
N GLU A 232 5.22 3.57 22.42
CA GLU A 232 4.41 3.94 21.27
C GLU A 232 4.89 3.26 20.00
N ASP A 233 6.19 3.14 19.77
CA ASP A 233 6.69 2.46 18.56
C ASP A 233 6.23 0.99 18.49
N THR A 234 6.13 0.33 19.65
CA THR A 234 5.54 -1.02 19.76
C THR A 234 4.04 -1.01 19.42
N MET A 235 3.31 0.02 19.87
CA MET A 235 1.89 0.20 19.57
C MET A 235 1.61 0.77 18.17
N LYS A 236 2.56 1.44 17.50
CA LYS A 236 2.48 1.82 16.09
C LYS A 236 2.65 0.61 15.18
N MET A 237 3.45 -0.39 15.58
CA MET A 237 3.42 -1.68 14.89
C MET A 237 2.03 -2.32 14.95
N TYR A 238 1.31 -2.08 16.05
CA TYR A 238 -0.10 -2.40 16.20
C TYR A 238 -0.99 -1.44 15.34
N GLY A 239 -0.93 -0.11 15.45
CA GLY A 239 -1.73 0.81 14.61
C GLY A 239 -1.51 0.68 13.09
N SER A 240 -0.29 0.32 12.67
CA SER A 240 0.09 0.11 11.27
C SER A 240 -0.42 -1.20 10.65
N MET A 241 -1.11 -2.04 11.43
CA MET A 241 -1.74 -3.31 11.02
C MET A 241 -2.73 -3.17 9.86
N ILE A 242 -3.15 -1.95 9.56
CA ILE A 242 -4.11 -1.60 8.53
C ILE A 242 -3.47 -0.83 7.36
N LYS A 243 -2.16 -0.54 7.39
CA LYS A 243 -1.47 -0.03 6.19
C LYS A 243 -1.45 -1.15 5.16
N GLN A 244 -2.22 -1.08 4.08
CA GLN A 244 -2.16 -2.08 3.01
C GLN A 244 -0.79 -2.05 2.30
N SER A 245 0.22 -2.78 2.79
CA SER A 245 1.44 -2.99 1.98
C SER A 245 1.12 -3.86 0.78
N ARG A 246 2.02 -3.87 -0.21
CA ARG A 246 1.91 -4.73 -1.39
C ARG A 246 1.71 -6.21 -1.03
N GLY A 247 2.36 -6.69 0.03
CA GLY A 247 2.18 -8.06 0.53
C GLY A 247 0.81 -8.32 1.16
N ALA A 248 0.24 -7.35 1.90
CA ALA A 248 -1.15 -7.46 2.37
C ALA A 248 -2.16 -7.37 1.23
N ARG A 249 -1.94 -6.51 0.23
CA ARG A 249 -2.79 -6.44 -0.98
C ARG A 249 -2.76 -7.74 -1.75
N LEU A 250 -1.57 -8.34 -1.89
CA LEU A 250 -1.41 -9.65 -2.51
C LEU A 250 -2.11 -10.74 -1.69
N LEU A 251 -1.92 -10.77 -0.37
CA LEU A 251 -2.59 -11.73 0.50
C LEU A 251 -4.11 -11.57 0.46
N THR A 252 -4.65 -10.36 0.51
CA THR A 252 -6.08 -10.09 0.34
C THR A 252 -6.54 -10.53 -1.06
N ALA A 253 -5.80 -10.24 -2.12
CA ALA A 253 -6.10 -10.72 -3.47
C ALA A 253 -6.06 -12.25 -3.58
N MET A 254 -5.16 -12.91 -2.85
CA MET A 254 -5.11 -14.36 -2.76
C MET A 254 -6.27 -14.92 -1.94
N GLN A 255 -6.66 -14.29 -0.83
CA GLN A 255 -7.84 -14.66 -0.03
C GLN A 255 -9.16 -14.44 -0.78
N LEU A 256 -9.15 -13.59 -1.81
CA LEU A 256 -10.26 -13.44 -2.75
C LEU A 256 -10.37 -14.60 -3.74
N ILE A 257 -9.34 -15.44 -3.91
CA ILE A 257 -9.29 -16.52 -4.92
C ILE A 257 -9.20 -17.89 -4.25
N PHE A 258 -8.40 -18.00 -3.20
CA PHE A 258 -8.09 -19.22 -2.47
C PHE A 258 -8.80 -19.25 -1.11
N PRO A 259 -9.27 -20.42 -0.65
CA PRO A 259 -9.77 -20.61 0.70
C PRO A 259 -8.79 -20.12 1.77
N ALA A 260 -9.32 -19.49 2.82
CA ALA A 260 -8.52 -18.90 3.90
C ALA A 260 -7.51 -19.88 4.51
N PHE A 261 -7.88 -21.17 4.66
CA PHE A 261 -6.98 -22.18 5.21
C PHE A 261 -5.70 -22.36 4.38
N ILE A 262 -5.75 -22.26 3.04
CA ILE A 262 -4.57 -22.36 2.18
C ILE A 262 -3.67 -21.14 2.35
N THR A 263 -4.27 -19.95 2.34
CA THR A 263 -3.52 -18.70 2.49
C THR A 263 -2.93 -18.53 3.88
N ASP A 264 -3.51 -19.16 4.89
CA ASP A 264 -3.04 -19.11 6.28
C ASP A 264 -1.79 -19.99 6.50
N TYR A 265 -1.51 -20.96 5.62
CA TYR A 265 -0.26 -21.73 5.61
C TYR A 265 0.89 -21.06 4.82
N LEU A 266 0.62 -19.98 4.08
CA LEU A 266 1.66 -19.30 3.30
C LEU A 266 2.49 -18.36 4.21
N PRO A 267 3.83 -18.53 4.28
CA PRO A 267 4.69 -17.76 5.17
C PRO A 267 4.98 -16.35 4.61
N PHE A 268 3.97 -15.47 4.59
CA PHE A 268 4.21 -14.06 4.28
C PHE A 268 4.79 -13.35 5.52
N GLN A 269 6.07 -12.93 5.44
CA GLN A 269 6.87 -12.28 6.51
C GLN A 269 6.23 -11.05 7.18
N ARG A 270 5.14 -10.51 6.62
CA ARG A 270 4.43 -9.36 7.17
C ARG A 270 3.58 -9.68 8.41
N ASN A 271 3.23 -10.94 8.64
CA ASN A 271 2.38 -11.32 9.77
C ASN A 271 3.13 -11.45 11.10
N MET A 272 4.45 -11.65 11.13
CA MET A 272 5.14 -11.92 12.41
C MET A 272 5.19 -10.71 13.35
N GLY A 273 5.52 -9.51 12.85
CA GLY A 273 5.59 -8.30 13.69
C GLY A 273 4.22 -7.85 14.21
N VAL A 274 3.20 -7.91 13.35
CA VAL A 274 1.80 -7.60 13.69
C VAL A 274 1.22 -8.61 14.67
N LEU A 275 1.44 -9.91 14.44
CA LEU A 275 0.98 -10.95 15.37
C LEU A 275 1.76 -10.90 16.70
N ALA A 276 3.05 -10.55 16.67
CA ALA A 276 3.83 -10.35 17.89
C ALA A 276 3.31 -9.15 18.70
N ALA A 277 3.02 -8.01 18.04
CA ALA A 277 2.44 -6.84 18.69
C ALA A 277 1.03 -7.13 19.25
N SER A 278 0.17 -7.81 18.48
CA SER A 278 -1.14 -8.26 18.96
C SER A 278 -1.00 -9.20 20.16
N LYS A 279 -0.07 -10.17 20.12
CA LYS A 279 0.20 -11.08 21.25
C LYS A 279 0.67 -10.32 22.50
N ALA A 280 1.55 -9.33 22.34
CA ALA A 280 2.02 -8.48 23.43
C ALA A 280 0.87 -7.67 24.04
N ALA A 281 0.05 -7.01 23.21
CA ALA A 281 -1.11 -6.24 23.65
C ALA A 281 -2.19 -7.10 24.34
N ARG A 282 -2.43 -8.33 23.84
CA ARG A 282 -3.30 -9.30 24.51
C ARG A 282 -2.75 -9.72 25.88
N ALA A 283 -1.44 -9.99 25.97
CA ALA A 283 -0.78 -10.33 27.23
C ALA A 283 -0.86 -9.18 28.25
N THR A 284 -0.67 -7.94 27.81
CA THR A 284 -0.87 -6.76 28.66
C THR A 284 -2.33 -6.63 29.10
N SER A 285 -3.28 -6.78 28.18
CA SER A 285 -4.71 -6.75 28.50
C SER A 285 -5.07 -7.80 29.55
N ARG A 286 -4.52 -9.02 29.43
CA ARG A 286 -4.69 -10.08 30.42
C ARG A 286 -4.17 -9.68 31.80
N LYS A 287 -2.92 -9.21 31.88
CA LYS A 287 -2.33 -8.74 33.14
C LYS A 287 -3.17 -7.66 33.82
N LEU A 288 -3.72 -6.73 33.04
CA LEU A 288 -4.58 -5.66 33.56
C LEU A 288 -5.91 -6.19 34.10
N ILE A 289 -6.54 -7.15 33.40
CA ILE A 289 -7.78 -7.81 33.87
C ILE A 289 -7.52 -8.54 35.19
N ASP A 290 -6.44 -9.32 35.27
CA ASP A 290 -6.10 -10.10 36.46
C ASP A 290 -5.79 -9.18 37.65
N ALA A 291 -5.02 -8.12 37.43
CA ALA A 291 -4.75 -7.11 38.46
C ALA A 291 -6.04 -6.43 38.95
N LYS A 292 -6.98 -6.11 38.06
CA LYS A 292 -8.28 -5.52 38.44
C LYS A 292 -9.16 -6.51 39.19
N ARG A 293 -9.16 -7.80 38.82
CA ARG A 293 -9.86 -8.85 39.56
C ARG A 293 -9.33 -8.98 40.99
N ALA A 294 -8.01 -9.00 41.16
CA ALA A 294 -7.38 -9.02 42.48
C ALA A 294 -7.78 -7.79 43.32
N GLN A 295 -7.77 -6.59 42.73
CA GLN A 295 -8.21 -5.37 43.42
C GLN A 295 -9.70 -5.41 43.81
N MET A 296 -10.57 -6.01 42.99
CA MET A 296 -11.99 -6.19 43.31
C MET A 296 -12.21 -7.21 44.42
N ALA A 297 -11.42 -8.29 44.45
CA ALA A 297 -11.45 -9.29 45.53
C ALA A 297 -11.00 -8.69 46.86
N ASP A 298 -10.04 -7.77 46.86
CA ASP A 298 -9.60 -7.00 48.04
C ASP A 298 -10.62 -5.91 48.48
N HIS A 299 -11.84 -5.89 47.93
CA HIS A 299 -12.86 -4.86 48.18
C HIS A 299 -12.39 -3.41 47.96
N LYS A 300 -11.34 -3.19 47.14
CA LYS A 300 -10.87 -1.83 46.84
C LYS A 300 -11.92 -1.08 46.03
N LYS A 301 -12.20 0.16 46.41
CA LYS A 301 -13.10 1.03 45.65
C LYS A 301 -12.43 1.43 44.34
N LEU A 302 -12.82 0.77 43.24
CA LEU A 302 -12.31 1.07 41.90
C LEU A 302 -13.17 2.10 41.19
N SER A 303 -12.51 3.09 40.60
CA SER A 303 -13.14 4.02 39.67
C SER A 303 -13.78 3.24 38.50
N PRO A 304 -14.97 3.65 38.05
CA PRO A 304 -15.52 3.12 36.81
C PRO A 304 -14.53 3.37 35.67
N ASN A 305 -14.33 2.36 34.84
CA ASN A 305 -13.66 2.43 33.55
C ASN A 305 -14.15 1.24 32.73
N VAL A 306 -13.63 1.03 31.52
CA VAL A 306 -14.10 -0.05 30.64
C VAL A 306 -13.94 -1.41 31.30
N ILE A 307 -12.77 -1.70 31.88
CA ILE A 307 -12.46 -3.01 32.48
C ILE A 307 -13.32 -3.26 33.71
N THR A 308 -13.40 -2.29 34.62
CA THR A 308 -14.14 -2.46 35.88
C THR A 308 -15.64 -2.58 35.61
N THR A 309 -16.16 -1.87 34.62
CA THR A 309 -17.56 -1.95 34.20
C THR A 309 -17.87 -3.31 33.57
N ALA A 310 -17.01 -3.78 32.66
CA ALA A 310 -17.20 -5.08 32.02
C ALA A 310 -17.12 -6.23 33.04
N LEU A 311 -16.15 -6.19 33.97
CA LEU A 311 -16.03 -7.18 35.04
C LEU A 311 -17.26 -7.19 35.97
N LYS A 312 -17.74 -6.02 36.39
CA LYS A 312 -18.93 -5.89 37.25
C LYS A 312 -20.20 -6.40 36.57
N SER A 313 -20.28 -6.36 35.24
CA SER A 313 -21.44 -6.85 34.51
C SER A 313 -21.59 -8.38 34.58
N GLY A 314 -20.51 -9.13 34.79
CA GLY A 314 -20.54 -10.60 34.80
C GLY A 314 -20.88 -11.26 33.45
N HIS A 315 -21.03 -10.49 32.37
CA HIS A 315 -21.50 -10.98 31.07
C HIS A 315 -20.39 -11.22 30.03
N PHE A 316 -19.12 -10.99 30.39
CA PHE A 316 -17.98 -11.18 29.50
C PHE A 316 -17.21 -12.43 29.89
N THR A 317 -16.92 -13.28 28.91
CA THR A 317 -15.87 -14.30 29.06
C THR A 317 -14.51 -13.64 29.12
N ASP A 318 -13.52 -14.36 29.62
CA ASP A 318 -12.14 -13.90 29.71
C ASP A 318 -11.58 -13.43 28.36
N GLU A 319 -11.73 -14.25 27.32
CA GLU A 319 -11.31 -13.89 25.96
C GLU A 319 -12.17 -12.77 25.37
N GLY A 320 -13.49 -12.78 25.60
CA GLY A 320 -14.37 -11.71 25.14
C GLY A 320 -14.03 -10.35 25.76
N LEU A 321 -13.55 -10.33 27.01
CA LEU A 321 -13.06 -9.13 27.66
C LEU A 321 -11.72 -8.66 27.07
N ILE A 322 -10.77 -9.56 26.78
CA ILE A 322 -9.54 -9.21 26.07
C ILE A 322 -9.86 -8.60 24.72
N ASP A 323 -10.68 -9.26 23.91
CA ASP A 323 -11.05 -8.80 22.58
C ASP A 323 -11.73 -7.42 22.61
N THR A 324 -12.53 -7.19 23.65
CA THR A 324 -13.15 -5.89 23.93
C THR A 324 -12.09 -4.84 24.31
N MET A 325 -11.09 -5.18 25.14
CA MET A 325 -9.99 -4.27 25.47
C MET A 325 -9.13 -3.93 24.27
N MET A 326 -8.79 -4.92 23.44
CA MET A 326 -8.05 -4.75 22.20
C MET A 326 -8.79 -3.79 21.25
N THR A 327 -10.13 -3.91 21.20
CA THR A 327 -10.99 -2.98 20.47
C THR A 327 -10.84 -1.55 20.98
N PHE A 328 -10.94 -1.31 22.28
CA PHE A 328 -10.84 0.06 22.83
C PHE A 328 -9.44 0.65 22.68
N LEU A 329 -8.39 -0.15 22.85
CA LEU A 329 -7.01 0.29 22.63
C LEU A 329 -6.80 0.75 21.19
N ALA A 330 -7.27 -0.04 20.21
CA ALA A 330 -7.12 0.31 18.80
C ALA A 330 -8.01 1.49 18.39
N ALA A 331 -9.29 1.45 18.76
CA ALA A 331 -10.28 2.42 18.32
C ALA A 331 -10.09 3.79 18.99
N GLY A 332 -9.81 3.81 20.30
CA GLY A 332 -9.64 5.05 21.07
C GLY A 332 -8.30 5.74 20.85
N HIS A 333 -7.26 5.01 20.44
CA HIS A 333 -5.94 5.58 20.19
C HIS A 333 -5.87 6.27 18.82
N GLU A 334 -5.97 5.52 17.72
CA GLU A 334 -5.65 6.02 16.38
C GLU A 334 -6.68 7.04 15.88
N THR A 335 -7.96 6.92 16.26
CA THR A 335 -9.01 7.85 15.80
C THR A 335 -8.94 9.20 16.50
N SER A 336 -8.69 9.23 17.81
CA SER A 336 -8.49 10.47 18.57
C SER A 336 -7.21 11.19 18.11
N ALA A 337 -6.12 10.45 17.89
CA ALA A 337 -4.88 11.00 17.37
C ALA A 337 -5.06 11.67 16.00
N ALA A 338 -5.79 11.01 15.08
CA ALA A 338 -6.11 11.59 13.77
C ALA A 338 -7.02 12.83 13.89
N ALA A 339 -8.00 12.82 14.80
CA ALA A 339 -8.87 13.98 15.03
C ALA A 339 -8.08 15.20 15.51
N LEU A 340 -7.16 15.02 16.47
CA LEU A 340 -6.28 16.10 16.93
C LEU A 340 -5.36 16.59 15.81
N THR A 341 -4.77 15.66 15.04
CA THR A 341 -3.91 15.98 13.90
C THR A 341 -4.63 16.89 12.90
N TRP A 342 -5.83 16.51 12.47
CA TRP A 342 -6.61 17.32 11.52
C TRP A 342 -7.10 18.65 12.11
N THR A 343 -7.40 18.68 13.41
CA THR A 343 -7.76 19.92 14.11
C THR A 343 -6.59 20.93 14.09
N ILE A 344 -5.37 20.48 14.40
CA ILE A 344 -4.19 21.34 14.33
C ILE A 344 -3.86 21.75 12.89
N TYR A 345 -4.04 20.85 11.92
CA TYR A 345 -3.89 21.19 10.50
C TYR A 345 -4.85 22.33 10.08
N LEU A 346 -6.13 22.22 10.41
CA LEU A 346 -7.14 23.24 10.12
C LEU A 346 -6.80 24.56 10.83
N LEU A 347 -6.44 24.51 12.10
CA LEU A 347 -6.05 25.72 12.85
C LEU A 347 -4.78 26.36 12.28
N ALA A 348 -3.84 25.58 11.76
CA ALA A 348 -2.62 26.10 11.12
C ALA A 348 -2.91 26.77 9.75
N GLN A 349 -4.02 26.43 9.10
CA GLN A 349 -4.51 27.09 7.88
C GLN A 349 -5.33 28.34 8.17
N HIS A 350 -6.09 28.34 9.26
CA HIS A 350 -7.05 29.37 9.63
C HIS A 350 -6.57 30.14 10.86
N LYS A 351 -5.59 31.03 10.65
CA LYS A 351 -4.95 31.78 11.73
C LYS A 351 -5.92 32.67 12.51
N ASP A 352 -6.91 33.24 11.85
CA ASP A 352 -8.00 34.01 12.47
C ASP A 352 -8.82 33.18 13.48
N VAL A 353 -9.16 31.95 13.11
CA VAL A 353 -9.84 30.99 14.00
C VAL A 353 -8.93 30.60 15.16
N GLN A 354 -7.65 30.33 14.88
CA GLN A 354 -6.66 29.97 15.89
C GLN A 354 -6.44 31.09 16.92
N ASP A 355 -6.35 32.35 16.47
CA ASP A 355 -6.13 33.52 17.31
C ASP A 355 -7.34 33.80 18.20
N ARG A 356 -8.56 33.70 17.65
CA ARG A 356 -9.79 33.82 18.45
C ARG A 356 -9.92 32.70 19.47
N LEU A 357 -9.71 31.45 19.07
CA LEU A 357 -9.76 30.32 19.99
C LEU A 357 -8.75 30.50 21.13
N ARG A 358 -7.53 30.94 20.81
CA ARG A 358 -6.50 31.23 21.81
C ARG A 358 -6.94 32.32 22.78
N GLN A 359 -7.57 33.39 22.30
CA GLN A 359 -8.09 34.44 23.17
C GLN A 359 -9.11 33.86 24.16
N GLU A 360 -10.13 33.16 23.68
CA GLU A 360 -11.18 32.59 24.53
C GLU A 360 -10.63 31.54 25.51
N THR A 361 -9.67 30.72 25.06
CA THR A 361 -8.96 29.78 25.93
C THR A 361 -8.22 30.49 27.06
N ARG A 362 -7.53 31.60 26.79
CA ARG A 362 -6.78 32.35 27.82
C ARG A 362 -7.70 33.11 28.77
N GLU A 363 -8.87 33.52 28.32
CA GLU A 363 -9.89 34.13 29.18
C GLU A 363 -10.48 33.12 30.18
N HIS A 364 -10.71 31.87 29.75
CA HIS A 364 -11.30 30.83 30.60
C HIS A 364 -10.26 30.03 31.42
N VAL A 365 -9.02 29.96 30.94
CA VAL A 365 -7.90 29.24 31.57
C VAL A 365 -6.70 30.20 31.74
N PRO A 366 -6.80 31.21 32.63
CA PRO A 366 -5.79 32.27 32.76
C PRO A 366 -4.43 31.74 33.23
N ASP A 367 -4.42 30.69 34.05
CA ASP A 367 -3.20 30.02 34.52
C ASP A 367 -2.53 29.17 33.43
N GLY A 368 -3.16 29.05 32.25
CA GLY A 368 -2.71 28.21 31.15
C GLY A 368 -2.42 26.78 31.61
N LEU A 369 -1.24 26.26 31.26
CA LEU A 369 -0.80 24.92 31.66
C LEU A 369 -0.56 24.77 33.16
N ALA A 370 -0.50 25.83 33.96
CA ALA A 370 -0.36 25.72 35.42
C ALA A 370 -1.70 25.38 36.12
N HIS A 371 -2.82 25.40 35.40
CA HIS A 371 -4.12 25.03 35.93
C HIS A 371 -4.12 23.57 36.37
N SER A 372 -4.29 23.30 37.67
CA SER A 372 -3.97 22.00 38.27
C SER A 372 -5.08 20.96 38.16
N ALA A 373 -6.35 21.36 38.06
CA ALA A 373 -7.48 20.44 37.99
C ALA A 373 -8.60 20.99 37.08
N MET A 374 -8.47 20.74 35.78
CA MET A 374 -9.51 21.09 34.80
C MET A 374 -10.78 20.29 35.06
N ASP A 375 -11.90 21.00 35.27
CA ASP A 375 -13.21 20.40 35.40
C ASP A 375 -14.00 20.50 34.08
N ALA A 376 -15.07 19.71 33.98
CA ALA A 376 -15.93 19.74 32.81
C ALA A 376 -16.59 21.11 32.60
N LYS A 377 -16.91 21.83 33.68
CA LYS A 377 -17.60 23.13 33.58
C LYS A 377 -16.72 24.18 32.88
N THR A 378 -15.44 24.21 33.19
CA THR A 378 -14.48 25.18 32.63
C THR A 378 -14.28 24.92 31.15
N LEU A 379 -13.94 23.68 30.78
CA LEU A 379 -13.63 23.35 29.39
C LEU A 379 -14.88 23.31 28.49
N ASP A 380 -16.02 22.80 28.98
CA ASP A 380 -17.30 22.86 28.25
C ASP A 380 -17.82 24.31 28.13
N GLY A 381 -17.34 25.22 28.98
CA GLY A 381 -17.68 26.64 28.95
C GLY A 381 -17.03 27.41 27.80
N ILE A 382 -15.96 26.87 27.20
CA ILE A 382 -15.28 27.47 26.04
C ILE A 382 -16.07 27.09 24.77
N ALA A 383 -17.13 27.84 24.49
CA ALA A 383 -18.08 27.51 23.44
C ALA A 383 -17.40 27.45 22.05
N TYR A 384 -16.45 28.34 21.76
CA TYR A 384 -15.76 28.32 20.48
C TYR A 384 -14.77 27.15 20.34
N LEU A 385 -14.21 26.63 21.44
CA LEU A 385 -13.42 25.40 21.42
C LEU A 385 -14.29 24.22 21.00
N HIS A 386 -15.48 24.09 21.59
CA HIS A 386 -16.43 23.05 21.18
C HIS A 386 -16.79 23.19 19.69
N ALA A 387 -17.08 24.41 19.22
CA ALA A 387 -17.36 24.70 17.82
C ALA A 387 -16.22 24.29 16.87
N VAL A 388 -14.98 24.64 17.20
CA VAL A 388 -13.78 24.26 16.45
C VAL A 388 -13.61 22.75 16.39
N CYS A 389 -13.77 22.05 17.52
CA CYS A 389 -13.65 20.59 17.56
C CYS A 389 -14.76 19.91 16.75
N GLN A 390 -16.02 20.36 16.84
CA GLN A 390 -17.12 19.81 16.05
C GLN A 390 -16.92 20.03 14.54
N GLU A 391 -16.50 21.23 14.15
CA GLU A 391 -16.26 21.53 12.74
C GLU A 391 -15.06 20.75 12.18
N SER A 392 -14.01 20.58 12.99
CA SER A 392 -12.85 19.76 12.61
C SER A 392 -13.25 18.30 12.42
N LEU A 393 -14.06 17.75 13.32
CA LEU A 393 -14.59 16.39 13.22
C LEU A 393 -15.56 16.22 12.04
N ARG A 394 -16.34 17.24 11.68
CA ARG A 394 -17.18 17.23 10.47
C ARG A 394 -16.31 17.17 9.23
N MET A 395 -15.36 18.08 9.08
CA MET A 395 -14.50 18.19 7.90
C MET A 395 -13.51 17.03 7.74
N TYR A 396 -12.94 16.54 8.83
CA TYR A 396 -11.99 15.43 8.77
C TYR A 396 -12.40 14.33 9.73
N ALA A 397 -13.44 13.60 9.35
CA ALA A 397 -13.80 12.37 10.05
C ALA A 397 -12.61 11.38 9.99
N PRO A 398 -12.11 10.87 11.13
CA PRO A 398 -10.98 9.95 11.14
C PRO A 398 -11.21 8.68 10.32
N ILE A 399 -12.47 8.22 10.20
CA ILE A 399 -12.87 7.10 9.36
C ILE A 399 -13.61 7.63 8.12
N PRO A 400 -12.99 7.61 6.93
CA PRO A 400 -13.54 8.29 5.75
C PRO A 400 -14.73 7.56 5.12
N PHE A 401 -14.79 6.23 5.27
CA PHE A 401 -15.93 5.39 4.91
C PHE A 401 -15.97 4.09 5.72
N THR A 402 -17.15 3.47 5.80
CA THR A 402 -17.38 2.14 6.37
C THR A 402 -18.32 1.34 5.48
N VAL A 403 -18.31 0.02 5.62
CA VAL A 403 -19.08 -0.90 4.75
C VAL A 403 -19.96 -1.85 5.56
N ARG A 404 -21.10 -2.24 4.99
CA ARG A 404 -22.01 -3.26 5.49
C ARG A 404 -22.41 -4.20 4.37
N ASP A 405 -22.75 -5.44 4.68
CA ASP A 405 -23.44 -6.35 3.77
C ASP A 405 -24.89 -6.48 4.24
N ALA A 406 -25.84 -6.49 3.31
CA ALA A 406 -27.22 -6.85 3.60
C ALA A 406 -27.30 -8.35 3.95
N ASP A 407 -27.71 -8.69 5.17
CA ASP A 407 -27.77 -10.08 5.67
C ASP A 407 -29.00 -10.85 5.16
N LYS A 408 -30.01 -10.10 4.69
CA LYS A 408 -31.23 -10.59 4.05
C LYS A 408 -31.67 -9.65 2.92
N ASP A 409 -32.58 -10.12 2.08
CA ASP A 409 -33.25 -9.28 1.09
C ASP A 409 -34.01 -8.15 1.81
N THR A 410 -33.83 -6.92 1.34
CA THR A 410 -34.32 -5.72 2.03
C THR A 410 -34.58 -4.58 1.03
N THR A 411 -34.90 -3.40 1.53
CA THR A 411 -35.03 -2.17 0.73
C THR A 411 -34.24 -1.02 1.35
N ILE A 412 -33.79 -0.09 0.51
CA ILE A 412 -33.28 1.22 0.93
C ILE A 412 -33.98 2.28 0.07
N LEU A 413 -34.67 3.24 0.69
CA LEU A 413 -35.41 4.29 -0.04
C LEU A 413 -36.36 3.71 -1.11
N GLY A 414 -37.03 2.60 -0.77
CA GLY A 414 -37.93 1.87 -1.67
C GLY A 414 -37.25 1.07 -2.79
N GLN A 415 -35.91 1.10 -2.91
CA GLN A 415 -35.16 0.28 -3.86
C GLN A 415 -34.87 -1.10 -3.26
N PHE A 416 -35.16 -2.16 -4.00
CA PHE A 416 -34.87 -3.52 -3.58
C PHE A 416 -33.35 -3.81 -3.53
N VAL A 417 -32.88 -4.28 -2.39
CA VAL A 417 -31.48 -4.61 -2.11
C VAL A 417 -31.37 -6.11 -1.79
N PRO A 418 -30.77 -6.91 -2.68
CA PRO A 418 -30.57 -8.33 -2.43
C PRO A 418 -29.62 -8.60 -1.27
N LYS A 419 -29.81 -9.74 -0.60
CA LYS A 419 -28.85 -10.31 0.34
C LYS A 419 -27.45 -10.38 -0.27
N GLY A 420 -26.45 -10.05 0.54
CA GLY A 420 -25.04 -10.04 0.15
C GLY A 420 -24.60 -8.78 -0.58
N THR A 421 -25.50 -7.81 -0.80
CA THR A 421 -25.15 -6.50 -1.36
C THR A 421 -24.32 -5.70 -0.37
N MET A 422 -23.16 -5.21 -0.80
CA MET A 422 -22.31 -4.33 -0.02
C MET A 422 -22.81 -2.88 -0.10
N ILE A 423 -23.12 -2.31 1.06
CA ILE A 423 -23.54 -0.92 1.27
C ILE A 423 -22.37 -0.13 1.82
N ILE A 424 -21.99 0.95 1.14
CA ILE A 424 -20.92 1.85 1.55
C ILE A 424 -21.55 3.10 2.17
N LEU A 425 -21.10 3.42 3.38
CA LEU A 425 -21.44 4.63 4.12
C LEU A 425 -20.19 5.50 4.18
N CYS A 426 -20.23 6.70 3.61
CA CYS A 426 -19.05 7.54 3.49
C CYS A 426 -19.22 8.86 4.27
N PRO A 427 -18.70 8.95 5.51
CA PRO A 427 -18.67 10.21 6.25
C PRO A 427 -18.05 11.37 5.46
N TRP A 428 -16.99 11.14 4.69
CA TRP A 428 -16.39 12.20 3.86
C TRP A 428 -17.27 12.69 2.71
N ALA A 429 -18.26 11.90 2.28
CA ALA A 429 -19.28 12.37 1.35
C ALA A 429 -20.38 13.14 2.10
N ILE A 430 -20.96 12.54 3.14
CA ILE A 430 -22.15 13.06 3.83
C ILE A 430 -21.84 14.32 4.65
N ASN A 431 -20.70 14.37 5.34
CA ASN A 431 -20.32 15.54 6.14
C ASN A 431 -20.01 16.78 5.29
N TYR A 432 -19.85 16.60 3.98
CA TYR A 432 -19.51 17.62 2.98
C TYR A 432 -20.62 17.81 1.95
N ASP A 433 -21.79 17.22 2.21
CA ASP A 433 -22.93 17.29 1.32
C ASP A 433 -23.54 18.70 1.34
N HIS A 434 -23.63 19.30 0.15
CA HIS A 434 -24.10 20.67 -0.01
C HIS A 434 -25.58 20.82 0.34
N GLU A 435 -26.40 19.79 0.11
CA GLU A 435 -27.81 19.86 0.48
C GLU A 435 -27.98 19.83 2.00
N LEU A 436 -27.20 19.01 2.69
CA LEU A 436 -27.29 18.84 4.14
C LEU A 436 -26.64 19.99 4.94
N TRP A 437 -25.60 20.63 4.38
CA TRP A 437 -24.75 21.62 5.07
C TRP A 437 -24.79 23.05 4.51
N GLY A 438 -25.83 23.39 3.71
CA GLY A 438 -26.11 24.78 3.35
C GLY A 438 -25.36 25.30 2.13
N GLY A 439 -25.19 24.47 1.10
CA GLY A 439 -24.59 24.82 -0.19
C GLY A 439 -23.07 24.84 -0.15
N GLU A 440 -22.48 25.84 -0.81
CA GLU A 440 -21.02 26.00 -0.93
C GLU A 440 -20.32 26.18 0.43
N HIS A 441 -21.04 26.62 1.46
CA HIS A 441 -20.54 26.71 2.83
C HIS A 441 -20.15 25.35 3.43
N ALA A 442 -20.57 24.22 2.85
CA ALA A 442 -20.22 22.88 3.32
C ALA A 442 -18.71 22.57 3.20
N ASP A 443 -18.01 23.19 2.25
CA ASP A 443 -16.57 23.00 2.02
C ASP A 443 -15.68 23.94 2.85
N VAL A 444 -16.29 24.92 3.52
CA VAL A 444 -15.56 25.93 4.31
C VAL A 444 -15.45 25.46 5.75
N PHE A 445 -14.24 25.58 6.31
CA PHE A 445 -14.02 25.43 7.75
C PHE A 445 -14.61 26.63 8.47
N ASP A 446 -15.81 26.46 9.01
CA ASP A 446 -16.55 27.53 9.69
C ASP A 446 -17.05 27.05 11.04
N PRO A 447 -16.29 27.28 12.13
CA PRO A 447 -16.77 26.99 13.48
C PRO A 447 -18.01 27.81 13.88
N GLU A 448 -18.25 28.99 13.30
CA GLU A 448 -19.35 29.88 13.73
C GLU A 448 -20.74 29.31 13.44
N ARG A 449 -20.86 28.34 12.52
CA ARG A 449 -22.11 27.61 12.30
C ARG A 449 -22.60 26.89 13.57
N TRP A 450 -21.69 26.49 14.45
CA TRP A 450 -22.02 25.82 15.70
C TRP A 450 -22.39 26.82 16.80
N MET A 451 -22.19 28.12 16.57
CA MET A 451 -22.44 29.19 17.54
C MET A 451 -23.78 29.90 17.31
N GLN A 452 -24.44 29.66 16.18
CA GLN A 452 -25.72 30.28 15.86
C GLN A 452 -26.82 29.82 16.85
N PRO A 453 -27.85 30.66 17.11
CA PRO A 453 -28.94 30.32 18.02
C PRO A 453 -29.58 28.97 17.69
N GLY A 454 -29.56 28.04 18.65
CA GLY A 454 -30.13 26.70 18.49
C GLY A 454 -29.30 25.71 17.67
N GLN A 455 -28.12 26.09 17.17
CA GLN A 455 -27.29 25.27 16.28
C GLN A 455 -26.11 24.57 16.98
N ALA A 456 -25.94 24.75 18.29
CA ALA A 456 -24.83 24.17 19.06
C ALA A 456 -24.63 22.65 18.90
N ASN A 457 -25.71 21.90 18.62
CA ASN A 457 -25.66 20.45 18.44
C ASN A 457 -25.75 19.99 16.97
N SER A 458 -26.14 20.87 16.04
CA SER A 458 -26.40 20.50 14.64
C SER A 458 -25.53 21.23 13.62
N GLY A 459 -24.91 22.35 13.99
CA GLY A 459 -24.11 23.19 13.09
C GLY A 459 -24.91 23.73 11.89
N GLY A 460 -26.23 23.83 12.03
CA GLY A 460 -27.14 24.23 10.96
C GLY A 460 -27.49 23.11 9.97
N ALA A 461 -27.12 21.86 10.24
CA ALA A 461 -27.43 20.75 9.35
C ALA A 461 -28.95 20.47 9.24
N LYS A 462 -29.40 20.13 8.03
CA LYS A 462 -30.84 19.82 7.77
C LYS A 462 -31.32 18.49 8.35
N SER A 463 -30.40 17.62 8.76
CA SER A 463 -30.70 16.27 9.23
C SER A 463 -29.76 15.83 10.34
N ASN A 464 -30.29 15.07 11.31
CA ASN A 464 -29.48 14.44 12.37
C ASN A 464 -28.49 13.39 11.84
N TYR A 465 -28.64 12.98 10.58
CA TYR A 465 -27.74 12.03 9.90
C TYR A 465 -26.68 12.72 9.03
N ALA A 466 -26.60 14.06 9.05
CA ALA A 466 -25.68 14.84 8.23
C ALA A 466 -24.22 14.83 8.73
N ASN A 467 -24.00 14.52 10.02
CA ASN A 467 -22.67 14.28 10.56
C ASN A 467 -22.52 12.79 10.90
N LEU A 468 -21.73 12.07 10.11
CA LEU A 468 -21.48 10.64 10.27
C LEU A 468 -20.12 10.33 10.91
N THR A 469 -19.41 11.31 11.47
CA THR A 469 -18.09 11.07 12.08
C THR A 469 -18.12 10.02 13.18
N PHE A 470 -19.22 9.95 13.93
CA PHE A 470 -19.47 8.93 14.94
C PHE A 470 -20.56 7.91 14.53
N LEU A 471 -20.94 7.90 13.24
CA LEU A 471 -22.13 7.23 12.71
C LEU A 471 -23.39 7.62 13.51
N HIS A 472 -24.48 6.86 13.34
CA HIS A 472 -25.74 7.10 14.05
C HIS A 472 -26.39 5.77 14.46
N GLY A 473 -27.40 5.85 15.32
CA GLY A 473 -28.25 4.72 15.73
C GLY A 473 -27.58 3.71 16.68
N PRO A 474 -28.08 2.47 16.77
CA PRO A 474 -27.59 1.45 17.72
C PRO A 474 -26.10 1.09 17.56
N ARG A 475 -25.52 1.37 16.39
CA ARG A 475 -24.10 1.13 16.06
C ARG A 475 -23.25 2.41 16.11
N SER A 476 -23.79 3.54 16.57
CA SER A 476 -23.04 4.78 16.79
C SER A 476 -21.84 4.58 17.72
N CYS A 477 -20.81 5.41 17.59
CA CYS A 477 -19.63 5.33 18.44
C CYS A 477 -20.02 5.47 19.92
N ILE A 478 -19.70 4.46 20.74
CA ILE A 478 -19.96 4.52 22.19
C ILE A 478 -19.05 5.57 22.88
N GLY A 479 -17.87 5.82 22.31
CA GLY A 479 -16.87 6.74 22.82
C GLY A 479 -17.00 8.18 22.33
N GLN A 480 -18.07 8.56 21.63
CA GLN A 480 -18.21 9.90 21.04
C GLN A 480 -17.94 11.03 22.05
N LYS A 481 -18.60 10.99 23.21
CA LYS A 481 -18.45 12.03 24.25
C LYS A 481 -17.06 12.03 24.87
N PHE A 482 -16.44 10.86 25.01
CA PHE A 482 -15.07 10.72 25.48
C PHE A 482 -14.11 11.39 24.48
N ALA A 483 -14.22 11.05 23.20
CA ALA A 483 -13.32 11.55 22.15
C ALA A 483 -13.44 13.07 21.95
N VAL A 484 -14.66 13.64 22.04
CA VAL A 484 -14.85 15.09 21.96
C VAL A 484 -14.23 15.80 23.17
N ALA A 485 -14.45 15.29 24.39
CA ALA A 485 -13.86 15.87 25.60
C ALA A 485 -12.33 15.78 25.61
N GLU A 486 -11.77 14.65 25.20
CA GLU A 486 -10.34 14.45 24.97
C GLU A 486 -9.80 15.48 23.96
N LEU A 487 -10.42 15.58 22.79
CA LEU A 487 -9.99 16.49 21.73
C LEU A 487 -10.01 17.95 22.19
N MET A 488 -11.05 18.35 22.93
CA MET A 488 -11.14 19.70 23.51
C MET A 488 -9.99 19.97 24.48
N ALA A 489 -9.67 19.04 25.39
CA ALA A 489 -8.61 19.23 26.37
C ALA A 489 -7.23 19.38 25.71
N LEU A 490 -6.93 18.49 24.76
CA LEU A 490 -5.68 18.51 24.01
C LEU A 490 -5.55 19.79 23.17
N THR A 491 -6.61 20.17 22.44
CA THR A 491 -6.62 21.38 21.59
C THR A 491 -6.48 22.64 22.43
N CYS A 492 -7.18 22.73 23.57
CA CYS A 492 -7.11 23.84 24.50
C CYS A 492 -5.67 24.06 25.03
N ALA A 493 -5.02 22.99 25.49
CA ALA A 493 -3.66 23.07 26.00
C ALA A 493 -2.66 23.53 24.92
N LEU A 494 -2.76 22.95 23.71
CA LEU A 494 -1.88 23.27 22.60
C LEU A 494 -2.07 24.70 22.08
N VAL A 495 -3.30 25.13 21.80
CA VAL A 495 -3.59 26.46 21.23
C VAL A 495 -3.36 27.59 22.25
N GLY A 496 -3.63 27.34 23.53
CA GLY A 496 -3.33 28.28 24.60
C GLY A 496 -1.82 28.59 24.71
N ARG A 497 -0.98 27.58 24.44
CA ARG A 497 0.48 27.64 24.59
C ARG A 497 1.23 28.04 23.32
N PHE A 498 0.79 27.55 22.16
CA PHE A 498 1.55 27.61 20.92
C PHE A 498 0.77 28.32 19.80
N GLU A 499 1.53 28.79 18.82
CA GLU A 499 1.01 29.18 17.51
C GLU A 499 1.48 28.17 16.46
N PHE A 500 0.55 27.71 15.62
CA PHE A 500 0.80 26.72 14.59
C PHE A 500 0.69 27.34 13.21
N THR A 501 1.67 27.07 12.35
CA THR A 501 1.63 27.42 10.93
C THR A 501 2.15 26.25 10.10
N LEU A 502 1.75 26.17 8.83
CA LEU A 502 2.23 25.12 7.94
C LEU A 502 3.58 25.54 7.31
N PRO A 503 4.54 24.60 7.16
CA PRO A 503 5.72 24.85 6.35
C PRO A 503 5.32 25.08 4.89
N LYS A 504 6.16 25.79 4.12
CA LYS A 504 5.91 26.04 2.69
C LYS A 504 5.68 24.73 1.93
N GLY A 505 4.59 24.64 1.16
CA GLY A 505 4.20 23.42 0.45
C GLY A 505 3.40 22.42 1.30
N GLY A 506 3.12 22.74 2.56
CA GLY A 506 2.26 21.97 3.46
C GLY A 506 0.79 22.37 3.40
N GLU A 507 0.40 23.34 2.57
CA GLU A 507 -0.97 23.87 2.51
C GLU A 507 -2.01 22.85 2.00
N VAL A 508 -1.57 21.80 1.29
CA VAL A 508 -2.46 20.74 0.82
C VAL A 508 -1.85 19.38 1.14
N ILE A 509 -2.58 18.58 1.93
CA ILE A 509 -2.18 17.20 2.22
C ILE A 509 -2.76 16.30 1.14
N GLU A 510 -1.96 15.99 0.12
CA GLU A 510 -2.34 15.11 -0.98
C GLU A 510 -2.22 13.62 -0.60
N GLU A 511 -1.29 13.29 0.31
CA GLU A 511 -1.02 11.91 0.72
C GLU A 511 -1.66 11.57 2.06
N ILE A 512 -2.78 10.84 2.00
CA ILE A 512 -3.46 10.27 3.15
C ILE A 512 -3.12 8.78 3.28
N THR A 513 -3.12 8.25 4.50
CA THR A 513 -2.89 6.83 4.78
C THR A 513 -3.87 5.90 4.05
N ASP A 514 -3.36 4.81 3.47
CA ASP A 514 -4.16 3.72 2.85
C ASP A 514 -4.84 2.79 3.90
N GLY A 515 -5.01 3.27 5.14
CA GLY A 515 -5.52 2.50 6.27
C GLY A 515 -7.01 2.75 6.55
N ILE A 516 -7.54 2.10 7.60
CA ILE A 516 -8.93 2.36 8.07
C ILE A 516 -9.07 3.78 8.60
N VAL A 517 -8.03 4.30 9.27
CA VAL A 517 -7.96 5.67 9.77
C VAL A 517 -7.25 6.55 8.74
N ALA A 518 -7.87 7.66 8.37
CA ALA A 518 -7.33 8.67 7.47
C ALA A 518 -6.52 9.72 8.25
N LYS A 519 -5.22 9.74 8.01
CA LYS A 519 -4.28 10.75 8.53
C LYS A 519 -3.22 11.08 7.47
N PRO A 520 -2.50 12.20 7.58
CA PRO A 520 -1.38 12.49 6.71
C PRO A 520 -0.35 11.34 6.72
N ARG A 521 0.05 10.85 5.54
CA ARG A 521 0.83 9.60 5.41
C ARG A 521 2.18 9.65 6.13
N ASP A 522 2.84 10.81 6.07
CA ASP A 522 4.18 11.06 6.61
C ASP A 522 4.17 11.86 7.93
N GLY A 523 3.05 11.85 8.65
CA GLY A 523 2.83 12.70 9.81
C GLY A 523 2.42 14.13 9.45
N LEU A 524 2.24 14.98 10.46
CA LEU A 524 1.85 16.37 10.28
C LEU A 524 2.93 17.28 10.86
N LYS A 525 3.86 17.69 9.99
CA LYS A 525 4.91 18.64 10.33
C LYS A 525 4.35 20.06 10.31
N VAL A 526 4.34 20.71 11.48
CA VAL A 526 3.93 22.11 11.63
C VAL A 526 5.07 22.92 12.22
N LEU A 527 5.12 24.20 11.85
CA LEU A 527 5.94 25.19 12.52
C LEU A 527 5.22 25.61 13.80
N VAL A 528 5.82 25.27 14.94
CA VAL A 528 5.35 25.61 16.28
C VAL A 528 6.14 26.81 16.78
N ASN A 529 5.45 27.88 17.16
CA ASN A 529 6.05 29.05 17.80
C ASN A 529 5.63 29.12 19.27
N SER A 530 6.62 29.27 20.16
CA SER A 530 6.37 29.37 21.60
C SER A 530 5.74 30.74 21.91
N GLY A 531 4.51 30.73 22.42
CA GLY A 531 3.72 31.95 22.67
C GLY A 531 4.29 32.91 23.72
N LYS A 532 5.56 32.76 24.16
CA LYS A 532 6.25 33.62 25.14
C LYS A 532 6.48 35.05 24.63
N PHE A 533 6.37 35.32 23.33
CA PHE A 533 6.72 36.62 22.74
C PHE A 533 5.54 37.56 22.39
N TRP A 534 4.29 37.15 22.63
CA TRP A 534 3.10 37.89 22.15
C TRP A 534 2.43 38.84 23.17
N LEU A 535 3.19 39.39 24.12
CA LEU A 535 2.68 40.39 25.06
C LEU A 535 2.73 41.84 24.53
N ARG A 536 2.96 42.07 23.24
CA ARG A 536 2.89 43.43 22.66
C ARG A 536 2.30 43.47 21.24
N LEU A 537 1.35 44.39 21.11
CA LEU A 537 0.85 45.08 19.91
C LEU A 537 -0.22 44.34 19.08
N VAL A 538 -1.48 44.67 19.42
CA VAL A 538 -2.54 44.88 18.43
C VAL A 538 -2.02 45.91 17.41
N VAL A 539 -1.77 45.49 16.18
CA VAL A 539 -1.46 46.39 15.05
C VAL A 539 -2.72 46.53 14.20
N PRO A 540 -3.22 47.76 13.94
CA PRO A 540 -4.40 47.97 13.10
C PRO A 540 -4.15 47.63 11.61
N PRO A 541 -5.20 47.41 10.80
CA PRO A 541 -5.12 46.77 9.48
C PRO A 541 -4.37 47.54 8.37
N PHE A 542 -3.76 48.70 8.64
CA PHE A 542 -3.24 49.59 7.60
C PHE A 542 -1.73 49.47 7.33
N LEU A 543 -0.99 48.59 8.02
CA LEU A 543 0.45 48.42 7.84
C LEU A 543 0.83 47.00 7.36
N ARG A 544 0.45 46.66 6.12
CA ARG A 544 1.09 45.58 5.35
C ARG A 544 1.50 46.09 3.97
N SER A 545 2.75 46.54 3.86
CA SER A 545 3.43 46.58 2.57
C SER A 545 4.92 46.33 2.74
N SER A 546 5.44 45.46 1.87
CA SER A 546 6.84 45.30 1.46
C SER A 546 7.81 44.58 2.42
N LEU A 547 8.26 43.38 2.02
CA LEU A 547 9.63 43.12 1.52
C LEU A 547 9.99 41.61 1.57
N LEU A 548 9.89 40.92 0.43
CA LEU A 548 10.97 40.14 -0.24
C LEU A 548 10.38 39.23 -1.34
N PRO A 549 11.04 39.10 -2.53
CA PRO A 549 10.40 38.56 -3.72
C PRO A 549 10.44 37.03 -3.86
N PRO A 550 9.50 36.42 -4.61
CA PRO A 550 9.27 34.97 -4.69
C PRO A 550 10.10 34.25 -5.78
N ALA A 551 11.21 34.82 -6.26
CA ALA A 551 11.75 34.44 -7.56
C ALA A 551 12.66 33.19 -7.59
N LEU A 552 13.25 32.75 -6.47
CA LEU A 552 14.25 31.66 -6.50
C LEU A 552 13.74 30.28 -6.06
N SER A 553 12.63 30.18 -5.31
CA SER A 553 12.08 28.87 -4.90
C SER A 553 11.11 28.26 -5.91
N ARG A 554 10.58 29.08 -6.83
CA ARG A 554 9.67 28.63 -7.89
C ARG A 554 10.41 27.89 -9.02
N TYR A 555 11.71 28.18 -9.20
CA TYR A 555 12.51 27.61 -10.30
C TYR A 555 12.79 26.11 -10.17
N HIS A 556 12.98 25.57 -8.96
CA HIS A 556 13.37 24.16 -8.76
C HIS A 556 12.22 23.16 -9.05
N GLY A 557 10.98 23.52 -8.69
CA GLY A 557 9.79 22.71 -8.99
C GLY A 557 9.44 22.72 -10.48
N ASP A 558 9.56 23.88 -11.12
CA ASP A 558 9.33 24.05 -12.55
C ASP A 558 10.44 23.45 -13.44
N LEU A 559 11.56 23.00 -12.87
CA LEU A 559 12.65 22.34 -13.60
C LEU A 559 12.42 20.83 -13.77
N LEU A 560 11.60 20.23 -12.90
CA LEU A 560 11.25 18.81 -12.93
C LEU A 560 10.03 18.52 -13.82
N ASN A 561 9.20 19.53 -14.08
CA ASN A 561 8.06 19.49 -14.99
C ASN A 561 8.33 20.36 -16.22
N GLY A 562 8.94 19.76 -17.25
CA GLY A 562 9.21 20.41 -18.54
C GLY A 562 10.51 19.96 -19.20
N CYS A 563 10.81 20.50 -20.38
CA CYS A 563 12.09 20.34 -21.07
C CYS A 563 12.85 21.67 -21.01
N LYS A 564 13.87 21.76 -20.15
CA LYS A 564 14.67 22.98 -19.96
C LYS A 564 16.15 22.68 -20.24
N ALA A 565 16.83 23.64 -20.88
CA ALA A 565 18.26 23.57 -21.17
C ALA A 565 19.10 23.55 -19.87
N LEU A 566 20.35 23.07 -19.97
CA LEU A 566 21.27 22.99 -18.83
C LEU A 566 21.48 24.37 -18.20
N VAL A 567 21.27 24.47 -16.89
CA VAL A 567 21.54 25.68 -16.10
C VAL A 567 22.91 25.51 -15.44
N PRO A 568 23.91 26.40 -15.70
CA PRO A 568 25.23 26.32 -15.07
C PRO A 568 25.13 26.35 -13.53
N GLY A 569 25.83 25.45 -12.85
CA GLY A 569 25.82 25.32 -11.39
C GLY A 569 24.71 24.44 -10.80
N LEU A 570 23.74 24.00 -11.61
CA LEU A 570 22.67 23.11 -11.18
C LEU A 570 22.90 21.66 -11.66
N ARG A 571 23.12 20.75 -10.71
CA ARG A 571 23.39 19.33 -10.99
C ARG A 571 22.16 18.62 -11.58
N ASN A 572 22.38 17.81 -12.61
CA ASN A 572 21.40 16.88 -13.18
C ASN A 572 21.78 15.43 -12.80
N ALA A 573 20.91 14.46 -13.08
CA ALA A 573 21.12 13.06 -12.68
C ALA A 573 22.31 12.36 -13.36
N TYR A 574 22.86 12.94 -14.43
CA TYR A 574 24.01 12.42 -15.18
C TYR A 574 25.33 13.07 -14.75
N GLY A 575 25.29 14.29 -14.21
CA GLY A 575 26.43 15.19 -13.99
C GLY A 575 27.07 15.76 -15.25
N TYR A 576 26.53 15.44 -16.44
CA TYR A 576 26.86 16.02 -17.74
C TYR A 576 25.61 16.09 -18.61
N THR A 577 25.72 16.59 -19.84
CA THR A 577 24.61 16.54 -20.82
C THR A 577 24.86 15.39 -21.79
N PRO A 578 23.98 14.36 -21.85
CA PRO A 578 24.16 13.24 -22.76
C PRO A 578 24.25 13.68 -24.22
N SER A 579 25.13 13.05 -25.00
CA SER A 579 25.25 13.34 -26.43
C SER A 579 24.01 12.90 -27.22
N LEU A 580 23.38 13.85 -27.92
CA LEU A 580 22.28 13.56 -28.84
C LEU A 580 22.73 12.64 -29.98
N GLY A 581 23.94 12.84 -30.50
CA GLY A 581 24.49 12.03 -31.59
C GLY A 581 24.61 10.55 -31.20
N SER A 582 25.13 10.28 -30.00
CA SER A 582 25.21 8.93 -29.45
C SER A 582 23.81 8.34 -29.21
N GLY A 583 22.87 9.13 -28.66
CA GLY A 583 21.48 8.72 -28.48
C GLY A 583 20.81 8.24 -29.77
N ILE A 584 20.95 9.00 -30.86
CA ILE A 584 20.39 8.65 -32.18
C ILE A 584 21.11 7.45 -32.80
N ALA A 585 22.44 7.42 -32.74
CA ALA A 585 23.24 6.35 -33.35
C ALA A 585 22.90 4.98 -32.76
N PHE A 586 22.90 4.83 -31.43
CA PHE A 586 22.59 3.55 -30.79
C PHE A 586 21.12 3.18 -30.89
N SER A 587 20.19 4.15 -30.83
CA SER A 587 18.77 3.88 -31.11
C SER A 587 18.59 3.29 -32.52
N THR A 588 19.26 3.87 -33.51
CA THR A 588 19.20 3.38 -34.89
C THR A 588 19.81 1.98 -35.03
N LEU A 589 20.97 1.75 -34.42
CA LEU A 589 21.64 0.45 -34.44
C LEU A 589 20.77 -0.65 -33.80
N PHE A 590 20.21 -0.42 -32.61
CA PHE A 590 19.35 -1.41 -31.95
C PHE A 590 18.03 -1.62 -32.68
N ALA A 591 17.46 -0.59 -33.32
CA ALA A 591 16.28 -0.75 -34.18
C ALA A 591 16.58 -1.66 -35.39
N ILE A 592 17.69 -1.41 -36.10
CA ILE A 592 18.10 -2.24 -37.26
C ILE A 592 18.38 -3.68 -36.82
N LEU A 593 19.14 -3.86 -35.73
CA LEU A 593 19.46 -5.20 -35.21
C LEU A 593 18.22 -5.95 -34.75
N GLY A 594 17.28 -5.26 -34.08
CA GLY A 594 16.02 -5.82 -33.61
C GLY A 594 15.11 -6.26 -34.76
N ILE A 595 15.01 -5.44 -35.82
CA ILE A 595 14.28 -5.80 -37.04
C ILE A 595 14.92 -7.03 -37.70
N GLY A 596 16.25 -7.08 -37.80
CA GLY A 596 16.97 -8.24 -38.34
C GLY A 596 16.64 -9.54 -37.60
N HIS A 597 16.69 -9.52 -36.26
CA HIS A 597 16.34 -10.66 -35.43
C HIS A 597 14.86 -11.03 -35.52
N LEU A 598 13.96 -10.05 -35.61
CA LEU A 598 12.52 -10.27 -35.73
C LEU A 598 12.14 -10.92 -37.07
N VAL A 599 12.67 -10.40 -38.18
CA VAL A 599 12.46 -10.96 -39.52
C VAL A 599 12.93 -12.41 -39.56
N ARG A 600 14.12 -12.71 -39.00
CA ARG A 600 14.62 -14.09 -38.91
C ARG A 600 13.79 -14.99 -38.01
N SER A 601 13.32 -14.48 -36.88
CA SER A 601 12.44 -15.21 -35.96
C SER A 601 11.15 -15.65 -36.65
N ILE A 602 10.56 -14.77 -37.47
CA ILE A 602 9.35 -15.04 -38.24
C ILE A 602 9.63 -16.03 -39.36
N GLN A 603 10.69 -15.80 -40.15
CA GLN A 603 11.06 -16.66 -41.27
C GLN A 603 11.40 -18.09 -40.86
N LYS A 604 12.13 -18.26 -39.74
CA LYS A 604 12.61 -19.57 -39.28
C LYS A 604 11.78 -20.21 -38.17
N ARG A 605 10.76 -19.50 -37.65
CA ARG A 605 9.88 -19.93 -36.54
C ARG A 605 10.65 -20.43 -35.30
N ARG A 606 11.82 -19.86 -34.99
CA ARG A 606 12.67 -20.28 -33.87
C ARG A 606 12.59 -19.29 -32.70
N TRP A 607 12.50 -19.86 -31.50
CA TRP A 607 12.21 -19.09 -30.28
C TRP A 607 13.41 -18.29 -29.74
N THR A 608 14.64 -18.69 -30.08
CA THR A 608 15.89 -18.05 -29.63
C THR A 608 16.09 -16.65 -30.19
N SER A 609 15.76 -16.43 -31.46
CA SER A 609 15.86 -15.12 -32.10
C SER A 609 14.89 -14.09 -31.51
N TYR A 610 13.79 -14.52 -30.86
CA TYR A 610 12.91 -13.61 -30.13
C TYR A 610 13.57 -13.03 -28.88
N LEU A 611 14.46 -13.77 -28.20
CA LEU A 611 15.19 -13.25 -27.02
C LEU A 611 16.12 -12.09 -27.40
N PHE A 612 16.85 -12.22 -28.51
CA PHE A 612 17.69 -11.14 -29.02
C PHE A 612 16.87 -9.94 -29.52
N ALA A 613 15.72 -10.18 -30.17
CA ALA A 613 14.81 -9.11 -30.59
C ALA A 613 14.22 -8.33 -29.40
N ILE A 614 13.83 -9.03 -28.32
CA ILE A 614 13.35 -8.42 -27.08
C ILE A 614 14.46 -7.59 -26.44
N SER A 615 15.70 -8.09 -26.40
CA SER A 615 16.84 -7.33 -25.89
C SER A 615 17.07 -6.02 -26.66
N CYS A 616 17.05 -6.08 -28.01
CA CYS A 616 17.17 -4.88 -28.85
C CYS A 616 16.05 -3.87 -28.61
N LEU A 617 14.82 -4.32 -28.39
CA LEU A 617 13.69 -3.44 -28.10
C LEU A 617 13.88 -2.71 -26.76
N ILE A 618 14.35 -3.42 -25.73
CA ILE A 618 14.58 -2.84 -24.40
C ILE A 618 15.77 -1.86 -24.44
N GLU A 619 16.87 -2.21 -25.12
CA GLU A 619 17.98 -1.28 -25.40
C GLU A 619 17.49 -0.03 -26.13
N LEU A 620 16.71 -0.18 -27.20
CA LEU A 620 16.14 0.93 -27.98
C LEU A 620 15.37 1.92 -27.10
N VAL A 621 14.50 1.42 -26.20
CA VAL A 621 13.76 2.28 -25.27
C VAL A 621 14.72 3.06 -24.36
N GLY A 622 15.81 2.43 -23.91
CA GLY A 622 16.83 3.09 -23.09
C GLY A 622 17.57 4.20 -23.83
N TRP A 623 17.94 3.97 -25.08
CA TRP A 623 18.63 4.94 -25.92
C TRP A 623 17.72 6.07 -26.41
N VAL A 624 16.43 5.81 -26.63
CA VAL A 624 15.41 6.85 -26.85
C VAL A 624 15.26 7.73 -25.61
N GLY A 625 15.18 7.12 -24.42
CA GLY A 625 15.19 7.85 -23.15
C GLY A 625 16.44 8.73 -23.00
N ARG A 626 17.62 8.22 -23.36
CA ARG A 626 18.88 8.98 -23.33
C ARG A 626 18.92 10.12 -24.36
N ALA A 627 18.42 9.89 -25.57
CA ALA A 627 18.28 10.93 -26.60
C ALA A 627 17.32 12.03 -26.14
N TRP A 628 16.25 11.68 -25.43
CA TRP A 628 15.35 12.64 -24.80
C TRP A 628 16.07 13.45 -23.70
N SER A 629 16.85 12.78 -22.84
CA SER A 629 17.66 13.45 -21.80
C SER A 629 18.71 14.42 -22.35
N SER A 630 19.17 14.27 -23.60
CA SER A 630 20.09 15.23 -24.24
C SER A 630 19.46 16.62 -24.41
N LYS A 631 18.15 16.67 -24.70
CA LYS A 631 17.37 17.92 -24.81
C LYS A 631 16.80 18.37 -23.46
N CYS A 632 16.47 17.42 -22.60
CA CYS A 632 15.80 17.67 -21.33
C CYS A 632 16.57 17.00 -20.16
N PRO A 633 17.77 17.50 -19.80
CA PRO A 633 18.69 16.83 -18.87
C PRO A 633 18.15 16.66 -17.44
N TYR A 634 17.16 17.46 -17.02
CA TYR A 634 16.54 17.39 -15.70
C TYR A 634 15.30 16.48 -15.64
N ASN A 635 14.89 15.89 -16.78
CA ASN A 635 13.69 15.08 -16.83
C ASN A 635 13.90 13.70 -16.17
N LYS A 636 13.26 13.49 -15.01
CA LYS A 636 13.36 12.25 -14.24
C LYS A 636 12.80 11.03 -14.97
N ILE A 637 11.79 11.19 -15.82
CA ILE A 637 11.18 10.08 -16.57
C ILE A 637 12.14 9.57 -17.63
N ALA A 638 12.78 10.46 -18.37
CA ALA A 638 13.78 10.10 -19.40
C ALA A 638 15.00 9.39 -18.78
N PHE A 639 15.48 9.89 -17.63
CA PHE A 639 16.55 9.25 -16.85
C PHE A 639 16.15 7.86 -16.34
N LEU A 640 14.97 7.71 -15.72
CA LEU A 640 14.49 6.43 -15.19
C LEU A 640 14.24 5.40 -16.30
N MET A 641 13.68 5.83 -17.42
CA MET A 641 13.49 5.02 -18.62
C MET A 641 14.84 4.44 -19.07
N GLN A 642 15.86 5.28 -19.22
CA GLN A 642 17.19 4.84 -19.59
C GLN A 642 17.78 3.83 -18.59
N ILE A 643 17.90 4.22 -17.31
CA ILE A 643 18.67 3.41 -16.35
C ILE A 643 18.00 2.07 -16.08
N THR A 644 16.67 2.00 -16.15
CA THR A 644 15.92 0.76 -15.90
C THR A 644 16.02 -0.17 -17.09
N THR A 645 15.77 0.29 -18.32
CA THR A 645 15.78 -0.60 -19.48
C THR A 645 17.18 -1.05 -19.86
N LEU A 646 18.18 -0.15 -19.79
CA LEU A 646 19.56 -0.54 -20.08
C LEU A 646 20.06 -1.59 -19.09
N VAL A 647 19.69 -1.53 -17.81
CA VAL A 647 20.05 -2.58 -16.83
C VAL A 647 19.40 -3.93 -17.13
N VAL A 648 18.16 -3.93 -17.65
CA VAL A 648 17.38 -5.15 -17.88
C VAL A 648 17.74 -5.87 -19.20
N ALA A 649 18.08 -5.14 -20.25
CA ALA A 649 18.28 -5.70 -21.58
C ALA A 649 19.33 -6.85 -21.70
N PRO A 650 20.48 -6.84 -20.99
CA PRO A 650 21.50 -7.89 -21.09
C PRO A 650 21.05 -9.28 -20.69
N ILE A 651 20.03 -9.40 -19.84
CA ILE A 651 19.53 -10.70 -19.35
C ILE A 651 18.97 -11.53 -20.51
N PHE A 652 18.35 -10.88 -21.49
CA PHE A 652 17.81 -11.58 -22.66
C PHE A 652 18.93 -12.05 -23.60
N ILE A 653 20.05 -11.33 -23.66
CA ILE A 653 21.25 -11.78 -24.38
C ILE A 653 21.87 -13.00 -23.68
N ALA A 654 22.01 -12.92 -22.35
CA ALA A 654 22.53 -14.01 -21.53
C ALA A 654 21.68 -15.28 -21.69
N ALA A 655 20.35 -15.15 -21.62
CA ALA A 655 19.42 -16.25 -21.90
C ALA A 655 19.62 -16.83 -23.32
N GLY A 656 19.79 -15.98 -24.33
CA GLY A 656 20.10 -16.41 -25.70
C GLY A 656 21.41 -17.21 -25.80
N ILE A 657 22.47 -16.76 -25.12
CA ILE A 657 23.76 -17.44 -25.02
C ILE A 657 23.60 -18.81 -24.33
N TYR A 658 22.84 -18.90 -23.24
CA TYR A 658 22.62 -20.15 -22.51
C TYR A 658 21.92 -21.19 -23.38
N VAL A 659 20.95 -20.76 -24.20
CA VAL A 659 20.30 -21.66 -25.15
C VAL A 659 21.26 -22.10 -26.25
N CYS A 660 22.13 -21.22 -26.76
CA CYS A 660 23.16 -21.58 -27.74
C CYS A 660 24.11 -22.65 -27.20
N LEU A 661 24.56 -22.53 -25.94
CA LEU A 661 25.38 -23.56 -25.31
C LEU A 661 24.60 -24.86 -25.10
N GLY A 662 23.36 -24.79 -24.60
CA GLY A 662 22.51 -25.98 -24.42
C GLY A 662 22.27 -26.73 -25.73
N TYR A 663 22.23 -26.01 -26.86
CA TYR A 663 22.18 -26.60 -28.20
C TYR A 663 23.49 -27.26 -28.60
N LEU A 664 24.63 -26.56 -28.48
CA LEU A 664 25.96 -27.11 -28.79
C LEU A 664 26.23 -28.40 -28.02
N ILE A 665 25.82 -28.48 -26.75
CA ILE A 665 25.98 -29.68 -25.92
C ILE A 665 25.15 -30.85 -26.45
N LYS A 666 23.94 -30.60 -26.97
CA LYS A 666 23.09 -31.66 -27.54
C LYS A 666 23.68 -32.23 -28.82
N GLU A 667 24.20 -31.37 -29.69
CA GLU A 667 24.75 -31.77 -31.00
C GLU A 667 26.14 -32.40 -30.90
N VAL A 668 27.03 -31.84 -30.07
CA VAL A 668 28.42 -32.34 -29.93
C VAL A 668 28.47 -33.54 -28.98
N GLY A 669 27.50 -33.64 -28.07
CA GLY A 669 27.34 -34.75 -27.15
C GLY A 669 27.45 -34.33 -25.68
N PRO A 670 26.54 -34.80 -24.79
CA PRO A 670 26.54 -34.44 -23.37
C PRO A 670 27.84 -34.77 -22.62
N LYS A 671 28.62 -35.76 -23.10
CA LYS A 671 29.90 -36.20 -22.50
C LYS A 671 30.98 -35.11 -22.43
N TYR A 672 30.90 -34.09 -23.28
CA TYR A 672 31.86 -32.98 -23.29
C TYR A 672 31.46 -31.83 -22.35
N SER A 673 30.28 -31.90 -21.73
CA SER A 673 29.79 -30.94 -20.76
C SER A 673 29.92 -31.47 -19.32
N LEU A 674 30.02 -30.56 -18.35
CA LEU A 674 30.01 -30.92 -16.91
C LEU A 674 28.60 -31.11 -16.36
N ILE A 675 27.62 -30.38 -16.90
CA ILE A 675 26.21 -30.45 -16.47
C ILE A 675 25.29 -30.57 -17.69
N GLY A 676 24.07 -31.06 -17.47
CA GLY A 676 23.12 -31.31 -18.55
C GLY A 676 22.66 -30.02 -19.25
N PRO A 677 22.29 -30.06 -20.54
CA PRO A 677 21.94 -28.87 -21.34
C PRO A 677 20.72 -28.11 -20.79
N LYS A 678 19.71 -28.81 -20.23
CA LYS A 678 18.56 -28.16 -19.57
C LYS A 678 18.95 -27.49 -18.25
N VAL A 679 19.98 -28.01 -17.57
CA VAL A 679 20.42 -27.54 -16.25
C VAL A 679 21.13 -26.19 -16.35
N TYR A 680 21.91 -25.95 -17.41
CA TYR A 680 22.45 -24.61 -17.72
C TYR A 680 21.34 -23.55 -17.79
N LEU A 681 20.30 -23.82 -18.57
CA LEU A 681 19.20 -22.89 -18.74
C LEU A 681 18.51 -22.58 -17.41
N TRP A 682 18.18 -23.61 -16.63
CA TRP A 682 17.49 -23.43 -15.35
C TRP A 682 18.33 -22.65 -14.33
N ILE A 683 19.59 -23.03 -14.12
CA ILE A 683 20.45 -22.40 -13.10
C ILE A 683 20.70 -20.93 -13.45
N PHE A 684 21.16 -20.66 -14.66
CA PHE A 684 21.63 -19.33 -15.01
C PHE A 684 20.48 -18.36 -15.31
N CYS A 685 19.35 -18.80 -15.88
CA CYS A 685 18.18 -17.93 -16.03
C CYS A 685 17.52 -17.60 -14.67
N ILE A 686 17.45 -18.54 -13.73
CA ILE A 686 16.94 -18.25 -12.38
C ILE A 686 17.87 -17.25 -11.69
N ALA A 687 19.19 -17.42 -11.81
CA ALA A 687 20.15 -16.50 -11.23
C ALA A 687 20.01 -15.07 -11.80
N ASP A 688 19.80 -14.93 -13.11
CA ASP A 688 19.56 -13.62 -13.74
C ASP A 688 18.25 -12.97 -13.27
N VAL A 689 17.18 -13.75 -13.09
CA VAL A 689 15.90 -13.24 -12.56
C VAL A 689 16.06 -12.76 -11.12
N VAL A 690 16.76 -13.54 -10.27
CA VAL A 690 17.04 -13.16 -8.88
C VAL A 690 17.88 -11.88 -8.83
N SER A 691 18.91 -11.79 -9.67
CA SER A 691 19.73 -10.58 -9.79
C SER A 691 18.87 -9.37 -10.17
N LEU A 692 18.01 -9.49 -11.18
CA LEU A 692 17.13 -8.41 -11.62
C LEU A 692 16.16 -7.96 -10.53
N LEU A 693 15.61 -8.88 -9.74
CA LEU A 693 14.72 -8.53 -8.63
C LEU A 693 15.44 -7.73 -7.55
N ILE A 694 16.69 -8.09 -7.23
CA ILE A 694 17.54 -7.35 -6.29
C ILE A 694 17.84 -5.94 -6.85
N GLN A 695 18.20 -5.85 -8.13
CA GLN A 695 18.49 -4.58 -8.80
C GLN A 695 17.27 -3.66 -8.88
N ALA A 696 16.11 -4.19 -9.25
CA ALA A 696 14.85 -3.44 -9.30
C ALA A 696 14.41 -2.97 -7.91
N GLY A 697 14.61 -3.80 -6.87
CA GLY A 697 14.38 -3.43 -5.48
C GLY A 697 15.28 -2.29 -5.01
N GLY A 698 16.58 -2.36 -5.32
CA GLY A 698 17.55 -1.31 -5.01
C GLY A 698 17.27 0.00 -5.74
N ALA A 699 16.91 -0.06 -7.03
CA ALA A 699 16.58 1.13 -7.83
C ALA A 699 15.31 1.83 -7.33
N ALA A 700 14.29 1.05 -6.97
CA ALA A 700 13.06 1.59 -6.37
C ALA A 700 13.36 2.26 -5.02
N LEU A 701 14.23 1.67 -4.20
CA LEU A 701 14.64 2.25 -2.91
C LEU A 701 15.45 3.54 -3.08
N ALA A 702 16.39 3.58 -4.03
CA ALA A 702 17.19 4.77 -4.34
C ALA A 702 16.33 5.92 -4.90
N SER A 703 15.39 5.60 -5.79
CA SER A 703 14.46 6.60 -6.33
C SER A 703 13.50 7.13 -5.26
N ALA A 704 13.01 6.25 -4.37
CA ALA A 704 12.15 6.67 -3.26
C ALA A 704 12.91 7.57 -2.28
N ALA A 705 14.15 7.22 -1.93
CA ALA A 705 15.01 8.05 -1.07
C ALA A 705 15.25 9.44 -1.68
N THR A 706 15.58 9.50 -2.97
CA THR A 706 15.80 10.78 -3.70
C THR A 706 14.55 11.65 -3.73
N ASN A 707 13.36 11.05 -3.89
CA ASN A 707 12.09 11.79 -3.91
C ASN A 707 11.68 12.27 -2.51
N SER A 708 12.13 11.61 -1.44
CA SER A 708 11.87 12.00 -0.06
C SER A 708 13.01 12.83 0.58
N GLY A 709 14.01 13.27 -0.19
CA GLY A 709 15.17 14.02 0.32
C GLY A 709 16.09 13.22 1.25
N LYS A 710 16.03 11.89 1.20
CA LYS A 710 16.88 10.96 1.97
C LYS A 710 18.05 10.47 1.13
N ASP A 711 19.10 9.98 1.78
CA ASP A 711 20.29 9.45 1.10
C ASP A 711 19.94 8.23 0.21
N PRO A 712 20.20 8.27 -1.12
CA PRO A 712 19.94 7.16 -2.03
C PRO A 712 20.97 6.03 -1.96
N GLN A 713 22.08 6.19 -1.22
CA GLN A 713 23.16 5.21 -1.10
C GLN A 713 22.72 3.79 -0.69
N PRO A 714 21.76 3.58 0.25
CA PRO A 714 21.31 2.24 0.61
C PRO A 714 20.67 1.48 -0.56
N GLY A 715 19.89 2.18 -1.40
CA GLY A 715 19.31 1.62 -2.62
C GLY A 715 20.38 1.31 -3.66
N ALA A 716 21.37 2.20 -3.82
CA ALA A 716 22.50 1.98 -4.71
C ALA A 716 23.34 0.75 -4.32
N ARG A 717 23.62 0.55 -3.03
CA ARG A 717 24.34 -0.64 -2.52
C ARG A 717 23.56 -1.93 -2.78
N MET A 718 22.24 -1.89 -2.69
CA MET A 718 21.38 -3.04 -3.03
C MET A 718 21.42 -3.33 -4.54
N MET A 719 21.41 -2.31 -5.40
CA MET A 719 21.60 -2.50 -6.85
C MET A 719 22.95 -3.16 -7.18
N VAL A 720 24.02 -2.67 -6.56
CA VAL A 720 25.38 -3.23 -6.71
C VAL A 720 25.40 -4.71 -6.30
N GLY A 721 24.72 -5.08 -5.21
CA GLY A 721 24.61 -6.48 -4.78
C GLY A 721 24.04 -7.41 -5.85
N GLY A 722 23.01 -6.95 -6.58
CA GLY A 722 22.44 -7.71 -7.69
C GLY A 722 23.41 -7.87 -8.87
N ILE A 723 24.13 -6.80 -9.24
CA ILE A 723 25.10 -6.83 -10.35
C ILE A 723 26.31 -7.71 -10.01
N ILE A 724 26.81 -7.66 -8.77
CA ILE A 724 27.88 -8.56 -8.31
C ILE A 724 27.43 -10.01 -8.39
N PHE A 725 26.21 -10.32 -7.94
CA PHE A 725 25.66 -11.67 -8.05
C PHE A 725 25.60 -12.14 -9.52
N GLN A 726 25.16 -11.26 -10.44
CA GLN A 726 25.17 -11.54 -11.87
C GLN A 726 26.58 -11.78 -12.42
N LEU A 727 27.56 -10.97 -12.03
CA LEU A 727 28.96 -11.12 -12.45
C LEU A 727 29.55 -12.46 -12.00
N VAL A 728 29.25 -12.89 -10.77
CA VAL A 728 29.64 -14.22 -10.28
C VAL A 728 29.02 -15.32 -11.14
N CYS A 729 27.73 -15.22 -11.45
CA CYS A 729 27.04 -16.20 -12.29
C CYS A 729 27.60 -16.27 -13.72
N VAL A 730 27.87 -15.13 -14.36
CA VAL A 730 28.49 -15.09 -15.69
C VAL A 730 29.93 -15.63 -15.65
N THR A 731 30.68 -15.40 -14.57
CA THR A 731 32.02 -15.98 -14.39
C THR A 731 31.95 -17.50 -14.36
N VAL A 732 31.05 -18.07 -13.54
CA VAL A 732 30.84 -19.52 -13.46
C VAL A 732 30.42 -20.08 -14.83
N PHE A 733 29.49 -19.43 -15.51
CA PHE A 733 29.08 -19.82 -16.86
C PHE A 733 30.25 -19.82 -17.85
N THR A 734 31.08 -18.78 -17.83
CA THR A 734 32.24 -18.64 -18.73
C THR A 734 33.27 -19.74 -18.50
N VAL A 735 33.53 -20.10 -17.23
CA VAL A 735 34.40 -21.23 -16.88
C VAL A 735 33.83 -22.54 -17.41
N LEU A 736 32.54 -22.80 -17.20
CA LEU A 736 31.88 -24.01 -17.70
C LEU A 736 31.90 -24.10 -19.23
N PHE A 737 31.70 -22.96 -19.90
CA PHE A 737 31.77 -22.88 -21.36
C PHE A 737 33.21 -23.09 -21.87
N GLY A 738 34.21 -22.53 -21.19
CA GLY A 738 35.63 -22.77 -21.49
C GLY A 738 36.03 -24.23 -21.30
N VAL A 739 35.51 -24.91 -20.28
CA VAL A 739 35.69 -26.36 -20.09
C VAL A 739 35.08 -27.15 -21.24
N PHE A 740 33.88 -26.78 -21.69
CA PHE A 740 33.26 -27.40 -22.86
C PHE A 740 34.15 -27.26 -24.11
N ILE A 741 34.61 -26.05 -24.43
CA ILE A 741 35.53 -25.79 -25.56
C ILE A 741 36.83 -26.60 -25.43
N TRP A 742 37.42 -26.65 -24.24
CA TRP A 742 38.65 -27.41 -23.98
C TRP A 742 38.46 -28.91 -24.17
N ARG A 743 37.30 -29.45 -23.78
CA ARG A 743 36.95 -30.87 -23.98
C ARG A 743 36.67 -31.19 -25.44
N THR A 744 36.17 -30.23 -26.23
CA THR A 744 35.90 -30.41 -27.66
C THR A 744 37.09 -30.08 -28.57
N ARG A 745 38.23 -29.61 -28.04
CA ARG A 745 39.41 -29.22 -28.86
C ARG A 745 40.09 -30.37 -29.61
N ARG A 746 39.79 -31.62 -29.25
CA ARG A 746 40.40 -32.83 -29.84
C ARG A 746 39.50 -33.52 -30.87
N ILE A 747 38.34 -32.96 -31.17
CA ILE A 747 37.39 -33.48 -32.16
C ILE A 747 37.22 -32.49 -33.30
N GLU A 748 37.01 -33.00 -34.52
CA GLU A 748 36.69 -32.17 -35.67
C GLU A 748 35.22 -31.74 -35.60
N LEU A 749 34.99 -30.44 -35.39
CA LEU A 749 33.66 -29.84 -35.34
C LEU A 749 33.23 -29.35 -36.72
N ALA A 750 31.94 -29.46 -37.02
CA ALA A 750 31.37 -28.94 -38.25
C ALA A 750 31.54 -27.40 -38.32
N ARG A 751 31.65 -26.85 -39.54
CA ARG A 751 31.83 -25.41 -39.76
C ARG A 751 30.76 -24.56 -39.04
N GLY A 752 29.50 -25.01 -39.05
CA GLY A 752 28.41 -24.35 -38.32
C GLY A 752 28.60 -24.33 -36.80
N GLN A 753 29.08 -25.44 -36.22
CA GLN A 753 29.32 -25.55 -34.77
C GLN A 753 30.46 -24.61 -34.33
N ASN A 754 31.55 -24.56 -35.12
CA ASN A 754 32.66 -23.63 -34.86
C ASN A 754 32.20 -22.16 -34.92
N LEU A 755 31.38 -21.80 -35.90
CA LEU A 755 30.83 -20.44 -36.02
C LEU A 755 29.98 -20.04 -34.80
N VAL A 756 29.15 -20.95 -34.28
CA VAL A 756 28.35 -20.69 -33.07
C VAL A 756 29.24 -20.56 -31.84
N ILE A 757 30.31 -21.37 -31.72
CA ILE A 757 31.29 -21.24 -30.63
C ILE A 757 31.97 -19.86 -30.70
N TYR A 758 32.45 -19.43 -31.87
CA TYR A 758 33.08 -18.10 -32.01
C TYR A 758 32.12 -16.96 -31.70
N ALA A 759 30.89 -17.02 -32.21
CA ALA A 759 29.87 -16.02 -31.93
C ALA A 759 29.53 -15.95 -30.43
N THR A 760 29.41 -17.11 -29.78
CA THR A 760 29.15 -17.21 -28.35
C THR A 760 30.31 -16.68 -27.51
N CYS A 761 31.56 -16.97 -27.88
CA CYS A 761 32.75 -16.41 -27.22
C CYS A 761 32.77 -14.89 -27.28
N ILE A 762 32.58 -14.31 -28.47
CA ILE A 762 32.56 -12.85 -28.67
C ILE A 762 31.44 -12.22 -27.82
N SER A 763 30.25 -12.80 -27.83
CA SER A 763 29.12 -12.28 -27.07
C SER A 763 29.31 -12.41 -25.55
N VAL A 764 29.82 -13.53 -25.05
CA VAL A 764 30.11 -13.73 -23.62
C VAL A 764 31.17 -12.73 -23.14
N THR A 765 32.25 -12.54 -23.92
CA THR A 765 33.29 -11.57 -23.58
C THR A 765 32.73 -10.14 -23.50
N ALA A 766 31.90 -9.74 -24.45
CA ALA A 766 31.29 -8.41 -24.44
C ALA A 766 30.34 -8.20 -23.24
N VAL A 767 29.51 -9.20 -22.91
CA VAL A 767 28.65 -9.17 -21.70
C VAL A 767 29.49 -9.12 -20.42
N PHE A 768 30.60 -9.86 -20.38
CA PHE A 768 31.50 -9.90 -19.23
C PHE A 768 32.19 -8.55 -18.97
N ILE A 769 32.73 -7.91 -20.01
CA ILE A 769 33.33 -6.56 -19.94
C ILE A 769 32.33 -5.55 -19.38
N ARG A 770 31.10 -5.59 -19.90
CA ARG A 770 30.01 -4.74 -19.42
C ARG A 770 29.71 -4.97 -17.94
N CYS A 771 29.57 -6.23 -17.50
CA CYS A 771 29.27 -6.55 -16.10
C CYS A 771 30.36 -6.03 -15.15
N ILE A 772 31.63 -6.11 -15.54
CA ILE A 772 32.75 -5.53 -14.78
C ILE A 772 32.62 -4.01 -14.73
N TYR A 773 32.42 -3.36 -15.87
CA TYR A 773 32.28 -1.90 -15.96
C TYR A 773 31.15 -1.40 -15.05
N ARG A 774 29.95 -1.99 -15.15
CA ARG A 774 28.78 -1.61 -14.32
C ARG A 774 28.98 -1.84 -12.84
N THR A 775 29.69 -2.90 -12.47
CA THR A 775 30.03 -3.16 -11.07
C THR A 775 30.91 -2.03 -10.51
N ILE A 776 31.97 -1.65 -11.24
CA ILE A 776 32.91 -0.62 -10.81
C ILE A 776 32.25 0.77 -10.84
N GLU A 777 31.47 1.07 -11.87
CA GLU A 777 30.73 2.33 -12.02
C GLU A 777 29.80 2.58 -10.82
N LEU A 778 29.00 1.58 -10.41
CA LEU A 778 28.04 1.73 -9.32
C LEU A 778 28.68 1.60 -7.93
N LEU A 779 29.82 0.90 -7.80
CA LEU A 779 30.62 0.88 -6.56
C LEU A 779 31.21 2.25 -6.23
N GLN A 780 31.52 3.08 -7.24
CA GLN A 780 31.97 4.46 -7.03
C GLN A 780 30.83 5.40 -6.58
N GLY A 781 29.58 4.96 -6.67
CA GLY A 781 28.40 5.75 -6.33
C GLY A 781 28.06 6.80 -7.39
N TRP A 782 27.01 7.57 -7.12
CA TRP A 782 26.43 8.53 -8.07
C TRP A 782 27.31 9.76 -8.35
N ASP A 783 28.25 10.07 -7.46
CA ASP A 783 29.25 11.13 -7.62
C ASP A 783 30.60 10.58 -8.17
N GLY A 784 30.63 9.31 -8.61
CA GLY A 784 31.82 8.63 -9.10
C GLY A 784 32.32 9.15 -10.46
N TYR A 785 33.63 9.10 -10.68
CA TYR A 785 34.26 9.56 -11.93
C TYR A 785 33.73 8.82 -13.17
N LEU A 786 33.48 7.51 -13.07
CA LEU A 786 32.97 6.71 -14.18
C LEU A 786 31.52 7.07 -14.55
N MET A 787 30.69 7.46 -13.57
CA MET A 787 29.30 7.85 -13.80
C MET A 787 29.19 9.18 -14.54
N HIS A 788 30.14 10.09 -14.30
CA HIS A 788 30.17 11.44 -14.90
C HIS A 788 30.94 11.54 -16.23
N THR A 789 31.52 10.43 -16.71
CA THR A 789 32.33 10.43 -17.93
C THR A 789 31.66 9.60 -19.03
N GLU A 790 31.02 10.28 -19.99
CA GLU A 790 30.22 9.64 -21.05
C GLU A 790 30.99 8.62 -21.89
N GLY A 791 32.27 8.86 -22.17
CA GLY A 791 33.07 8.01 -23.06
C GLY A 791 33.16 6.55 -22.60
N PHE A 792 33.29 6.30 -21.29
CA PHE A 792 33.34 4.94 -20.76
C PHE A 792 32.01 4.22 -20.89
N PHE A 793 30.90 4.93 -20.67
CA PHE A 793 29.56 4.40 -20.85
C PHE A 793 29.31 3.99 -22.31
N ILE A 794 29.74 4.82 -23.27
CA ILE A 794 29.61 4.49 -24.68
C ILE A 794 30.48 3.27 -25.03
N GLY A 795 31.76 3.28 -24.65
CA GLY A 795 32.71 2.25 -25.05
C GLY A 795 32.51 0.89 -24.37
N LEU A 796 32.31 0.89 -23.05
CA LEU A 796 32.32 -0.33 -22.22
C LEU A 796 30.91 -0.88 -21.91
N ASP A 797 29.86 -0.12 -22.22
CA ASP A 797 28.48 -0.57 -22.10
C ASP A 797 27.80 -0.65 -23.47
N ALA A 798 27.64 0.48 -24.16
CA ALA A 798 26.87 0.55 -25.41
C ALA A 798 27.46 -0.31 -26.55
N VAL A 799 28.75 -0.12 -26.85
CA VAL A 799 29.43 -0.84 -27.94
C VAL A 799 29.49 -2.34 -27.63
N CYS A 800 29.77 -2.72 -26.38
CA CYS A 800 29.77 -4.12 -25.96
C CYS A 800 28.42 -4.80 -26.23
N MET A 801 27.31 -4.12 -25.96
CA MET A 801 25.97 -4.68 -26.22
C MET A 801 25.64 -4.81 -27.69
N VAL A 802 26.03 -3.82 -28.49
CA VAL A 802 25.88 -3.89 -29.95
C VAL A 802 26.66 -5.10 -30.49
N VAL A 803 27.92 -5.28 -30.06
CA VAL A 803 28.76 -6.43 -30.47
C VAL A 803 28.13 -7.75 -30.04
N ALA A 804 27.65 -7.83 -28.79
CA ALA A 804 27.05 -9.05 -28.23
C ALA A 804 25.82 -9.52 -29.02
N ILE A 805 25.00 -8.59 -29.54
CA ILE A 805 23.77 -8.95 -30.28
C ILE A 805 24.01 -9.03 -31.80
N ALA A 806 24.84 -8.15 -32.36
CA ALA A 806 25.06 -8.07 -33.80
C ALA A 806 25.72 -9.34 -34.35
N ILE A 807 26.58 -9.99 -33.57
CA ILE A 807 27.25 -11.22 -33.98
C ILE A 807 26.27 -12.33 -34.35
N PHE A 808 25.12 -12.43 -33.67
CA PHE A 808 24.07 -13.42 -33.96
C PHE A 808 23.17 -13.03 -35.14
N ASN A 809 23.21 -11.77 -35.59
CA ASN A 809 22.66 -11.36 -36.88
C ASN A 809 23.59 -11.74 -38.05
N VAL A 810 24.85 -12.09 -37.83
CA VAL A 810 25.74 -12.59 -38.89
C VAL A 810 25.85 -14.11 -38.81
N PHE A 811 26.09 -14.62 -37.62
CA PHE A 811 26.29 -16.04 -37.32
C PHE A 811 25.06 -16.58 -36.60
N ASP A 812 23.98 -16.73 -37.36
CA ASP A 812 22.72 -17.25 -36.84
C ASP A 812 22.91 -18.70 -36.36
N PRO A 813 22.73 -18.97 -35.06
CA PRO A 813 22.86 -20.32 -34.52
C PRO A 813 21.98 -21.31 -35.27
N SER A 814 20.81 -20.88 -35.77
CA SER A 814 19.86 -21.72 -36.51
C SER A 814 20.41 -22.26 -37.84
N ASN A 815 21.34 -21.59 -38.50
CA ASN A 815 21.97 -22.09 -39.74
C ASN A 815 22.89 -23.29 -39.48
N ALA A 816 23.41 -23.43 -38.26
CA ALA A 816 24.15 -24.62 -37.85
C ALA A 816 23.21 -25.78 -37.42
N ILE A 817 21.89 -25.53 -37.30
CA ILE A 817 20.87 -26.47 -36.80
C ILE A 817 20.25 -27.32 -37.91
N ASP A 818 20.25 -26.84 -39.15
CA ASP A 818 19.62 -27.54 -40.28
C ASP A 818 20.37 -28.81 -40.74
N ALA A 819 21.52 -29.15 -40.15
CA ALA A 819 22.26 -30.37 -40.48
C ALA A 819 21.92 -31.59 -39.60
N GLY A 820 21.29 -31.42 -38.42
CA GLY A 820 21.17 -32.50 -37.42
C GLY A 820 19.75 -32.99 -37.12
N TYR A 821 18.75 -32.10 -37.20
CA TYR A 821 17.39 -32.43 -36.72
C TYR A 821 16.43 -32.99 -37.78
N GLY A 822 16.86 -33.04 -39.05
CA GLY A 822 16.08 -33.60 -40.17
C GLY A 822 16.61 -34.94 -40.70
N SER A 823 17.74 -35.45 -40.19
CA SER A 823 18.31 -36.71 -40.67
C SER A 823 17.73 -37.91 -39.92
N ALA A 824 17.56 -39.01 -40.64
CA ALA A 824 17.01 -40.28 -40.15
C ALA A 824 17.71 -40.84 -38.88
N SER A 825 18.93 -40.38 -38.57
CA SER A 825 19.68 -40.79 -37.38
C SER A 825 19.10 -40.24 -36.08
N GLY A 826 18.56 -39.01 -36.08
CA GLY A 826 17.98 -38.40 -34.86
C GLY A 826 16.65 -39.04 -34.44
N GLN A 827 15.90 -39.59 -35.40
CA GLN A 827 14.70 -40.40 -35.12
C GLN A 827 15.05 -41.80 -34.63
N GLN A 828 16.17 -42.39 -35.11
CA GLN A 828 16.67 -43.68 -34.63
C GLN A 828 17.19 -43.62 -33.19
N GLU A 829 17.87 -42.53 -32.79
CA GLU A 829 18.31 -42.35 -31.39
C GLU A 829 17.13 -42.21 -30.41
N LEU A 830 16.06 -41.51 -30.80
CA LEU A 830 14.84 -41.42 -29.98
C LEU A 830 14.16 -42.78 -29.80
N GLN A 831 14.13 -43.62 -30.85
CA GLN A 831 13.61 -44.98 -30.75
C GLN A 831 14.52 -45.90 -29.93
N GLN A 832 15.85 -45.73 -29.99
CA GLN A 832 16.78 -46.52 -29.18
C GLN A 832 16.71 -46.14 -27.70
N VAL A 833 16.54 -44.86 -27.37
CA VAL A 833 16.39 -44.41 -25.98
C VAL A 833 15.05 -44.86 -25.41
N SER A 834 13.96 -44.81 -26.19
CA SER A 834 12.66 -45.33 -25.73
C SER A 834 12.68 -46.84 -25.52
N ARG A 835 13.34 -47.60 -26.41
CA ARG A 835 13.53 -49.06 -26.22
C ARG A 835 14.41 -49.38 -25.02
N ALA A 836 15.48 -48.62 -24.79
CA ALA A 836 16.35 -48.82 -23.62
C ALA A 836 15.64 -48.47 -22.29
N GLU A 837 14.67 -47.55 -22.30
CA GLU A 837 13.82 -47.25 -21.13
C GLU A 837 12.72 -48.30 -20.93
N GLU A 838 12.18 -48.87 -22.00
CA GLU A 838 11.26 -50.03 -21.94
C GLU A 838 11.97 -51.29 -21.44
N ASP A 839 13.18 -51.59 -21.93
CA ASP A 839 13.98 -52.74 -21.47
C ASP A 839 14.40 -52.60 -20.00
N LYS A 840 14.70 -51.37 -19.54
CA LYS A 840 14.97 -51.09 -18.12
C LYS A 840 13.72 -51.22 -17.24
N ARG A 841 12.54 -50.92 -17.77
CA ARG A 841 11.27 -51.14 -17.05
C ARG A 841 10.89 -52.61 -17.02
N ALA A 842 11.17 -53.36 -18.08
CA ALA A 842 10.95 -54.80 -18.16
C ALA A 842 11.92 -55.59 -17.26
N ALA A 843 13.13 -55.10 -17.02
CA ALA A 843 14.09 -55.70 -16.08
C ALA A 843 13.83 -55.34 -14.60
N ALA A 844 12.90 -54.42 -14.33
CA ALA A 844 12.52 -53.98 -12.99
C ALA A 844 11.19 -54.59 -12.49
N TYR A 845 10.51 -55.35 -13.35
CA TYR A 845 9.42 -56.28 -13.02
C TYR A 845 9.93 -57.72 -13.08
#